data_AF-A0A1I2IIC5-F1
#
_entry.id   AF-A0A1I2IIC5-F1
#
_cell.length_a   1.000
_cell.length_b   1.000
_cell.length_c   1.000
_cell.angle_alpha   90.00
_cell.angle_beta   90.00
_cell.angle_gamma   90.00
#
_symmetry.space_group_name_H-M   'P 1'
#
loop_
_entity.id
_entity.type
_entity.pdbx_description
1 polymer ?
#
loop_
_entity_poly.entity_id
_entity_poly.type
_entity_poly.pdbx_seq_one_letter_code
_entity_poly.pdbx_strand_id
1 'polypeptide(L)'
;MKEIEIRIGRGAEATRFAAVLVKSGSTATRSFERARSGPGVQIHLTGERNYHVALVAEPSAADKALLRSSVGHKVLLDFPGRRAVRQRLAGLSGQGLRDRPEPQAAALDLTAGIHGVAPLFLLPSGELAGDPAGPAPKDMSALPVFVAAARWISSRRTSSFECLFPPSAFFPDEPLRTERLTPAQAGALLQQVEAVLTAAAPGGPHGAVDDAVQLRSAALTVLSHVVATALKDPGFRAAADAAAERIFRLVDDETGPGGRSELRAHAISLLSLRGPALRPQQQARAQALLRSLSRRAPPYPALTGPWRFALASAPEFFPGEVELLQTKYGFTKIAAPEGTPRPPNLWGDGYVVLLAPFVGKGGREFVVFARSASPRDENFEMSQEFFTGLLVSRHANLGASDMRASAIQTQQVGYKLMMNCQCAGLTTRFAIARMFPDADIFSSWDSTYFRTGEGDKVVASEGIDCFVAILRGLAEEEDFAAIDQRIRKAQWHHRQSRTPDFVQFIGPAHPLVVARYQDINRDGKADYYDGFLDFRLVEIAESLKDSAVPRDPGASPSQISGEAARGLGWAAGSLNRVTQYSELWDSLPGQAEILYAFRAGGFFSGAEPPRDVPAGKGPRGELGRLPAVVRYVRDPAGDALTADVLFHSHLSHSAQELKRLLVAAEAWWRAIDLGYLADAPPLDTPLGQRAGLLLLLAGLLEFPADQNFVDGLWEMALDMLQLPRLSRSLIRRCNSDEDHDNGNYYGSVRGIRELIGTAEARGGTLKQANPEAYEELASVDPAIGRARPLGEVAQAPGV
;
A
#
# COMPACT_ATOMS: atom_id res chain seq x y z
N MET A 1 -8.73 12.14 -36.45
CA MET A 1 -9.69 12.74 -35.49
C MET A 1 -10.60 13.69 -36.26
N LYS A 2 -11.91 13.80 -35.96
CA LYS A 2 -12.81 14.67 -36.74
C LYS A 2 -12.75 16.10 -36.20
N GLU A 3 -12.29 17.03 -37.02
CA GLU A 3 -12.31 18.46 -36.72
C GLU A 3 -13.74 19.00 -36.80
N ILE A 4 -14.06 19.86 -35.84
CA ILE A 4 -15.35 20.52 -35.67
C ILE A 4 -15.11 21.95 -35.16
N GLU A 5 -16.13 22.79 -35.24
CA GLU A 5 -16.06 24.15 -34.69
C GLU A 5 -17.17 24.37 -33.67
N ILE A 6 -16.82 25.00 -32.55
CA ILE A 6 -17.78 25.44 -31.53
C ILE A 6 -18.00 26.92 -31.69
N ARG A 7 -19.26 27.33 -31.82
CA ARG A 7 -19.64 28.72 -32.05
C ARG A 7 -20.50 29.25 -30.91
N ILE A 8 -20.06 30.38 -30.34
CA ILE A 8 -20.73 31.07 -29.23
C ILE A 8 -21.13 32.47 -29.70
N GLY A 9 -22.40 32.83 -29.56
CA GLY A 9 -22.97 34.10 -30.07
C GLY A 9 -23.82 33.94 -31.33
N ARG A 10 -24.19 35.06 -31.98
CA ARG A 10 -25.04 35.11 -33.19
C ARG A 10 -24.38 35.92 -34.30
N GLY A 11 -24.63 35.52 -35.56
CA GLY A 11 -24.24 36.31 -36.73
C GLY A 11 -22.72 36.40 -36.95
N ALA A 12 -22.26 37.52 -37.49
CA ALA A 12 -20.86 37.77 -37.82
C ALA A 12 -19.95 37.96 -36.57
N GLU A 13 -20.55 38.29 -35.42
CA GLU A 13 -19.86 38.55 -34.14
C GLU A 13 -19.64 37.28 -33.31
N ALA A 14 -19.99 36.09 -33.84
CA ALA A 14 -19.87 34.85 -33.11
C ALA A 14 -18.40 34.40 -32.99
N THR A 15 -17.93 34.16 -31.76
CA THR A 15 -16.61 33.62 -31.48
C THR A 15 -16.58 32.14 -31.83
N ARG A 16 -15.49 31.71 -32.47
CA ARG A 16 -15.30 30.36 -33.02
C ARG A 16 -14.12 29.68 -32.38
N PHE A 17 -14.32 28.44 -31.96
CA PHE A 17 -13.27 27.61 -31.38
C PHE A 17 -13.08 26.36 -32.23
N ALA A 18 -11.89 26.22 -32.82
CA ALA A 18 -11.48 24.99 -33.47
C ALA A 18 -11.37 23.88 -32.42
N ALA A 19 -12.05 22.76 -32.66
CA ALA A 19 -12.13 21.65 -31.73
C ALA A 19 -12.08 20.31 -32.46
N VAL A 20 -11.82 19.27 -31.69
CA VAL A 20 -11.77 17.90 -32.15
C VAL A 20 -12.81 17.10 -31.40
N LEU A 21 -13.58 16.31 -32.16
CA LEU A 21 -14.51 15.36 -31.56
C LEU A 21 -13.74 14.19 -30.93
N VAL A 22 -13.83 14.08 -29.60
CA VAL A 22 -13.22 12.97 -28.83
C VAL A 22 -14.19 11.79 -28.74
N LYS A 23 -15.43 12.04 -28.32
CA LYS A 23 -16.47 11.00 -28.17
C LYS A 23 -17.87 11.56 -28.36
N SER A 24 -18.83 10.70 -28.74
CA SER A 24 -20.25 11.08 -28.89
C SER A 24 -21.19 9.99 -28.36
N GLY A 25 -22.44 10.36 -28.07
CA GLY A 25 -23.48 9.44 -27.57
C GLY A 25 -23.36 9.16 -26.07
N SER A 26 -23.87 8.01 -25.63
CA SER A 26 -23.97 7.60 -24.22
C SER A 26 -22.61 7.53 -23.49
N THR A 27 -21.50 7.43 -24.22
CA THR A 27 -20.14 7.37 -23.63
C THR A 27 -19.46 8.73 -23.51
N ALA A 28 -20.05 9.81 -24.04
CA ALA A 28 -19.44 11.15 -24.05
C ALA A 28 -19.23 11.69 -22.62
N THR A 29 -20.22 11.57 -21.75
CA THR A 29 -20.13 12.03 -20.35
C THR A 29 -18.98 11.36 -19.61
N ARG A 30 -18.91 10.03 -19.67
CA ARG A 30 -17.82 9.25 -19.03
C ARG A 30 -16.45 9.61 -19.62
N SER A 31 -16.39 9.86 -20.93
CA SER A 31 -15.16 10.30 -21.59
C SER A 31 -14.71 11.68 -21.14
N PHE A 32 -15.64 12.62 -20.95
CA PHE A 32 -15.35 13.95 -20.44
C PHE A 32 -14.89 13.91 -18.97
N GLU A 33 -15.58 13.17 -18.10
CA GLU A 33 -15.20 13.06 -16.68
C GLU A 33 -13.76 12.51 -16.53
N ARG A 34 -13.38 11.52 -17.34
CA ARG A 34 -11.98 11.02 -17.37
C ARG A 34 -10.98 12.07 -17.85
N ALA A 35 -11.39 12.95 -18.76
CA ALA A 35 -10.54 13.97 -19.36
C ALA A 35 -10.53 15.30 -18.59
N ARG A 36 -11.30 15.44 -17.49
CA ARG A 36 -11.43 16.71 -16.76
C ARG A 36 -10.10 17.31 -16.29
N SER A 37 -9.11 16.48 -16.02
CA SER A 37 -7.75 16.89 -15.63
C SER A 37 -6.72 16.77 -16.76
N GLY A 38 -7.15 16.38 -17.97
CA GLY A 38 -6.30 16.19 -19.14
C GLY A 38 -5.83 17.49 -19.79
N PRO A 39 -4.87 17.40 -20.74
CA PRO A 39 -4.30 18.56 -21.42
C PRO A 39 -5.33 19.31 -22.25
N GLY A 40 -5.10 20.61 -22.47
CA GLY A 40 -5.96 21.47 -23.28
C GLY A 40 -7.31 21.79 -22.62
N VAL A 41 -8.26 22.25 -23.42
CA VAL A 41 -9.62 22.60 -22.97
C VAL A 41 -10.60 21.53 -23.43
N GLN A 42 -11.21 20.85 -22.48
CA GLN A 42 -12.22 19.80 -22.66
C GLN A 42 -13.60 20.39 -22.44
N ILE A 43 -14.53 20.08 -23.34
CA ILE A 43 -15.89 20.63 -23.34
C ILE A 43 -16.89 19.47 -23.42
N HIS A 44 -17.85 19.48 -22.52
CA HIS A 44 -18.99 18.59 -22.52
C HIS A 44 -20.23 19.30 -23.05
N LEU A 45 -20.82 18.72 -24.09
CA LEU A 45 -22.00 19.24 -24.76
C LEU A 45 -23.16 18.24 -24.63
N THR A 46 -24.32 18.71 -24.19
CA THR A 46 -25.52 17.88 -23.97
C THR A 46 -26.73 18.40 -24.74
N GLY A 47 -27.55 17.47 -25.25
CA GLY A 47 -28.75 17.76 -26.05
C GLY A 47 -29.32 16.45 -26.60
N GLU A 48 -29.84 16.43 -27.83
CA GLU A 48 -30.35 15.20 -28.47
C GLU A 48 -29.30 14.08 -28.55
N ARG A 49 -28.02 14.46 -28.60
CA ARG A 49 -26.87 13.57 -28.52
C ARG A 49 -25.75 14.28 -27.77
N ASN A 50 -25.12 13.59 -26.83
CA ASN A 50 -24.01 14.17 -26.06
C ASN A 50 -22.70 14.09 -26.84
N TYR A 51 -21.83 15.08 -26.64
CA TYR A 51 -20.51 15.15 -27.25
C TYR A 51 -19.45 15.54 -26.22
N HIS A 52 -18.31 14.90 -26.31
CA HIS A 52 -17.08 15.30 -25.64
C HIS A 52 -16.10 15.77 -26.71
N VAL A 53 -15.65 17.01 -26.58
CA VAL A 53 -14.82 17.69 -27.57
C VAL A 53 -13.64 18.38 -26.89
N ALA A 54 -12.50 18.42 -27.56
CA ALA A 54 -11.28 19.06 -27.08
C ALA A 54 -10.89 20.23 -27.99
N LEU A 55 -10.56 21.40 -27.46
CA LEU A 55 -10.08 22.51 -28.28
C LEU A 55 -8.69 22.19 -28.87
N VAL A 56 -8.47 22.63 -30.11
CA VAL A 56 -7.21 22.42 -30.84
C VAL A 56 -6.08 23.30 -30.27
N ALA A 57 -6.42 24.50 -29.80
CA ALA A 57 -5.47 25.46 -29.26
C ALA A 57 -5.90 25.96 -27.87
N GLU A 58 -4.94 26.45 -27.08
CA GLU A 58 -5.23 27.08 -25.80
C GLU A 58 -5.92 28.45 -26.03
N PRO A 59 -7.15 28.66 -25.51
CA PRO A 59 -7.87 29.91 -25.69
C PRO A 59 -7.22 31.07 -24.92
N SER A 60 -7.39 32.30 -25.40
CA SER A 60 -6.94 33.51 -24.69
C SER A 60 -7.67 33.69 -23.35
N ALA A 61 -7.20 34.57 -22.46
CA ALA A 61 -7.88 34.84 -21.18
C ALA A 61 -9.33 35.33 -21.38
N ALA A 62 -9.56 36.19 -22.37
CA ALA A 62 -10.89 36.67 -22.75
C ALA A 62 -11.78 35.52 -23.26
N ASP A 63 -11.22 34.62 -24.07
CA ASP A 63 -11.92 33.44 -24.57
C ASP A 63 -12.23 32.42 -23.47
N LYS A 64 -11.31 32.22 -22.53
CA LYS A 64 -11.54 31.40 -21.33
C LYS A 64 -12.71 31.95 -20.52
N ALA A 65 -12.76 33.27 -20.31
CA ALA A 65 -13.87 33.94 -19.64
C ALA A 65 -15.20 33.75 -20.38
N LEU A 66 -15.20 33.90 -21.71
CA LEU A 66 -16.38 33.67 -22.55
C LEU A 66 -16.87 32.22 -22.49
N LEU A 67 -15.97 31.25 -22.53
CA LEU A 67 -16.31 29.83 -22.40
C LEU A 67 -16.91 29.54 -21.02
N ARG A 68 -16.32 30.09 -19.95
CA ARG A 68 -16.83 29.95 -18.57
C ARG A 68 -18.23 30.54 -18.42
N SER A 69 -18.45 31.75 -18.94
CA SER A 69 -19.77 32.40 -18.89
C SER A 69 -20.81 31.71 -19.78
N SER A 70 -20.39 30.86 -20.71
CA SER A 70 -21.27 30.11 -21.60
C SER A 70 -21.68 28.74 -21.06
N VAL A 71 -21.13 28.31 -19.91
CA VAL A 71 -21.58 27.09 -19.22
C VAL A 71 -23.05 27.23 -18.83
N GLY A 72 -23.85 26.21 -19.16
CA GLY A 72 -25.29 26.21 -18.99
C GLY A 72 -26.07 26.80 -20.17
N HIS A 73 -25.42 27.48 -21.12
CA HIS A 73 -26.06 28.11 -22.29
C HIS A 73 -25.97 27.26 -23.57
N LYS A 74 -26.75 27.64 -24.59
CA LYS A 74 -26.77 26.96 -25.89
C LYS A 74 -25.65 27.48 -26.79
N VAL A 75 -24.88 26.55 -27.37
CA VAL A 75 -23.83 26.79 -28.37
C VAL A 75 -24.16 26.05 -29.66
N LEU A 76 -23.53 26.43 -30.76
CA LEU A 76 -23.64 25.73 -32.05
C LEU A 76 -22.38 24.89 -32.28
N LEU A 77 -22.58 23.67 -32.75
CA LEU A 77 -21.53 22.73 -33.11
C LEU A 77 -21.56 22.50 -34.62
N ASP A 78 -20.53 22.95 -35.31
CA ASP A 78 -20.40 22.87 -36.76
C ASP A 78 -19.55 21.65 -37.15
N PHE A 79 -20.13 20.80 -37.99
CA PHE A 79 -19.43 19.66 -38.59
C PHE A 79 -19.20 19.97 -40.07
N PRO A 80 -17.97 19.78 -40.59
CA PRO A 80 -17.71 19.95 -42.01
C PRO A 80 -18.72 19.19 -42.89
N GLY A 81 -19.38 19.91 -43.81
CA GLY A 81 -20.36 19.35 -44.74
C GLY A 81 -21.72 18.94 -44.13
N ARG A 82 -22.05 19.37 -42.90
CA ARG A 82 -23.36 19.09 -42.26
C ARG A 82 -23.97 20.33 -41.65
N ARG A 83 -25.27 20.27 -41.37
CA ARG A 83 -25.99 21.34 -40.65
C ARG A 83 -25.49 21.43 -39.21
N ALA A 84 -25.27 22.66 -38.74
CA ALA A 84 -24.90 22.95 -37.36
C ALA A 84 -25.89 22.35 -36.37
N VAL A 85 -25.39 21.74 -35.30
CA VAL A 85 -26.21 21.15 -34.24
C VAL A 85 -26.19 22.06 -33.03
N ARG A 86 -27.38 22.36 -32.49
CA ARG A 86 -27.50 23.17 -31.27
C ARG A 86 -27.36 22.27 -30.04
N GLN A 87 -26.41 22.60 -29.17
CA GLN A 87 -26.12 21.85 -27.95
C GLN A 87 -26.06 22.78 -26.75
N ARG A 88 -26.27 22.26 -25.54
CA ARG A 88 -25.99 22.98 -24.29
C ARG A 88 -24.55 22.71 -23.88
N LEU A 89 -23.78 23.75 -23.59
CA LEU A 89 -22.47 23.58 -22.96
C LEU A 89 -22.69 23.21 -21.49
N ALA A 90 -22.53 21.94 -21.16
CA ALA A 90 -22.87 21.40 -19.84
C ALA A 90 -21.67 21.37 -18.89
N GLY A 91 -20.45 21.32 -19.42
CA GLY A 91 -19.24 21.26 -18.63
C GLY A 91 -18.03 21.74 -19.40
N LEU A 92 -17.10 22.34 -18.67
CA LEU A 92 -15.88 22.94 -19.17
C LEU A 92 -14.77 22.55 -18.20
N SER A 93 -13.71 21.89 -18.66
CA SER A 93 -12.62 21.38 -17.81
C SER A 93 -11.34 21.20 -18.62
N GLY A 94 -10.24 20.82 -17.98
CA GLY A 94 -8.95 20.62 -18.64
C GLY A 94 -7.94 21.72 -18.31
N GLN A 95 -6.66 21.41 -18.45
CA GLN A 95 -5.56 22.27 -18.01
C GLN A 95 -5.49 23.62 -18.74
N GLY A 96 -5.92 23.66 -20.00
CA GLY A 96 -5.94 24.88 -20.80
C GLY A 96 -6.95 25.94 -20.33
N LEU A 97 -7.83 25.60 -19.37
CA LEU A 97 -8.72 26.57 -18.71
C LEU A 97 -8.15 27.15 -17.43
N ARG A 98 -7.03 26.64 -16.92
CA ARG A 98 -6.39 27.22 -15.74
C ARG A 98 -5.74 28.53 -16.18
N ASP A 99 -5.93 29.58 -15.39
CA ASP A 99 -5.14 30.79 -15.52
C ASP A 99 -3.73 30.40 -15.07
N ARG A 100 -2.72 30.56 -15.93
CA ARG A 100 -1.33 30.23 -15.56
C ARG A 100 -0.90 31.32 -14.57
N PRO A 101 -0.66 30.99 -13.29
CA PRO A 101 -0.22 31.98 -12.32
C PRO A 101 1.10 32.60 -12.77
N GLU A 102 1.29 33.88 -12.50
CA GLU A 102 2.58 34.54 -12.65
C GLU A 102 3.62 33.92 -11.70
N PRO A 103 4.93 33.96 -12.03
CA PRO A 103 5.98 33.49 -11.14
C PRO A 103 5.91 34.18 -9.78
N GLN A 104 6.22 33.45 -8.71
CA GLN A 104 6.24 34.02 -7.37
C GLN A 104 7.27 35.15 -7.27
N ALA A 105 6.80 36.34 -6.94
CA ALA A 105 7.65 37.51 -6.76
C ALA A 105 8.43 37.50 -5.43
N ALA A 106 8.00 36.69 -4.46
CA ALA A 106 8.60 36.56 -3.14
C ALA A 106 8.78 35.08 -2.76
N ALA A 107 9.67 34.81 -1.81
CA ALA A 107 9.86 33.47 -1.27
C ALA A 107 8.56 32.95 -0.64
N LEU A 108 8.23 31.69 -0.92
CA LEU A 108 7.03 31.03 -0.46
C LEU A 108 7.37 30.06 0.68
N ASP A 109 6.74 30.24 1.84
CA ASP A 109 6.80 29.27 2.93
C ASP A 109 5.96 28.03 2.59
N LEU A 110 6.65 26.89 2.39
CA LEU A 110 6.04 25.60 2.08
C LEU A 110 5.45 24.92 3.33
N THR A 111 5.87 25.37 4.50
CA THR A 111 5.48 24.89 5.84
C THR A 111 4.49 25.81 6.55
N ALA A 112 4.00 26.84 5.86
CA ALA A 112 3.05 27.80 6.41
C ALA A 112 1.84 27.11 7.04
N GLY A 113 1.53 27.48 8.29
CA GLY A 113 0.42 26.91 9.06
C GLY A 113 0.71 25.54 9.69
N ILE A 114 1.97 25.08 9.69
CA ILE A 114 2.38 23.86 10.37
C ILE A 114 3.32 24.19 11.54
N HIS A 115 2.84 23.98 12.75
CA HIS A 115 3.60 24.30 13.97
C HIS A 115 4.71 23.26 14.24
N GLY A 116 5.90 23.74 14.60
CA GLY A 116 7.03 22.91 15.03
C GLY A 116 7.85 22.25 13.92
N VAL A 117 7.59 22.57 12.64
CA VAL A 117 8.33 22.02 11.49
C VAL A 117 9.58 22.83 11.19
N ALA A 118 10.61 22.15 10.70
CA ALA A 118 11.80 22.80 10.15
C ALA A 118 11.43 23.77 9.00
N PRO A 119 11.89 25.02 9.01
CA PRO A 119 11.53 26.00 7.98
C PRO A 119 11.91 25.53 6.58
N LEU A 120 10.99 25.68 5.64
CA LEU A 120 11.20 25.32 4.24
C LEU A 120 10.57 26.35 3.31
N PHE A 121 11.40 27.00 2.49
CA PHE A 121 11.00 28.03 1.56
C PHE A 121 11.31 27.63 0.11
N LEU A 122 10.39 27.96 -0.79
CA LEU A 122 10.64 27.99 -2.24
C LEU A 122 10.98 29.43 -2.63
N LEU A 123 12.21 29.67 -3.06
CA LEU A 123 12.65 31.00 -3.49
C LEU A 123 12.04 31.37 -4.86
N PRO A 124 11.97 32.67 -5.22
CA PRO A 124 11.53 33.10 -6.55
C PRO A 124 12.29 32.43 -7.70
N SER A 125 13.58 32.12 -7.49
CA SER A 125 14.43 31.40 -8.45
C SER A 125 13.95 29.96 -8.74
N GLY A 126 13.22 29.34 -7.80
CA GLY A 126 12.83 27.94 -7.83
C GLY A 126 13.65 27.04 -6.90
N GLU A 127 14.71 27.58 -6.29
CA GLU A 127 15.55 26.85 -5.34
C GLU A 127 14.90 26.74 -3.95
N LEU A 128 15.30 25.73 -3.18
CA LEU A 128 14.84 25.49 -1.81
C LEU A 128 15.82 26.09 -0.80
N ALA A 129 15.28 26.72 0.25
CA ALA A 129 16.07 27.33 1.32
C ALA A 129 15.41 27.15 2.70
N GLY A 130 16.20 27.27 3.76
CA GLY A 130 15.71 27.34 5.15
C GLY A 130 15.39 28.76 5.63
N ASP A 131 15.75 29.78 4.84
CA ASP A 131 15.52 31.20 5.13
C ASP A 131 14.97 31.87 3.85
N PRO A 132 13.89 32.67 3.93
CA PRO A 132 13.29 33.33 2.76
C PRO A 132 14.19 34.39 2.11
N ALA A 133 15.19 34.91 2.82
CA ALA A 133 16.15 35.93 2.35
C ALA A 133 17.59 35.39 2.19
N GLY A 134 17.86 34.18 2.68
CA GLY A 134 19.17 33.54 2.59
C GLY A 134 19.46 32.89 1.23
N PRO A 135 20.75 32.63 0.91
CA PRO A 135 21.10 31.88 -0.29
C PRO A 135 20.63 30.42 -0.17
N ALA A 136 20.19 29.85 -1.29
CA ALA A 136 19.90 28.43 -1.37
C ALA A 136 21.20 27.60 -1.15
N PRO A 137 21.24 26.66 -0.19
CA PRO A 137 22.43 25.87 0.07
C PRO A 137 22.69 24.89 -1.08
N LYS A 138 23.98 24.71 -1.43
CA LYS A 138 24.45 23.93 -2.59
C LYS A 138 25.50 22.87 -2.24
N ASP A 139 25.80 22.72 -0.95
CA ASP A 139 26.79 21.78 -0.41
C ASP A 139 26.16 20.92 0.70
N MET A 140 26.98 20.30 1.56
CA MET A 140 26.51 19.47 2.68
C MET A 140 25.61 20.23 3.68
N SER A 141 25.67 21.56 3.76
CA SER A 141 24.76 22.37 4.58
C SER A 141 23.30 22.33 4.10
N ALA A 142 23.06 21.82 2.88
CA ALA A 142 21.71 21.64 2.35
C ALA A 142 20.92 20.52 3.03
N LEU A 143 21.57 19.68 3.85
CA LEU A 143 20.95 18.50 4.45
C LEU A 143 19.63 18.78 5.19
N PRO A 144 19.54 19.73 6.13
CA PRO A 144 18.26 20.03 6.81
C PRO A 144 17.15 20.47 5.84
N VAL A 145 17.48 21.30 4.84
CA VAL A 145 16.52 21.83 3.86
C VAL A 145 15.98 20.71 2.96
N PHE A 146 16.87 19.84 2.46
CA PHE A 146 16.47 18.74 1.60
C PHE A 146 15.69 17.67 2.35
N VAL A 147 16.04 17.35 3.59
CA VAL A 147 15.26 16.43 4.43
C VAL A 147 13.86 17.00 4.70
N ALA A 148 13.74 18.30 5.04
CA ALA A 148 12.45 18.96 5.20
C ALA A 148 11.62 18.90 3.90
N ALA A 149 12.25 19.15 2.75
CA ALA A 149 11.60 19.05 1.44
C ALA A 149 11.14 17.63 1.11
N ALA A 150 11.96 16.62 1.40
CA ALA A 150 11.65 15.23 1.15
C ALA A 150 10.45 14.76 1.99
N ARG A 151 10.40 15.14 3.27
CA ARG A 151 9.25 14.87 4.16
C ARG A 151 7.99 15.58 3.70
N TRP A 152 8.11 16.86 3.34
CA TRP A 152 7.00 17.64 2.79
C TRP A 152 6.46 17.05 1.49
N ILE A 153 7.31 16.54 0.60
CA ILE A 153 6.93 15.78 -0.60
C ILE A 153 6.27 14.45 -0.24
N SER A 154 6.87 13.65 0.65
CA SER A 154 6.36 12.33 1.02
C SER A 154 4.99 12.36 1.70
N SER A 155 4.61 13.47 2.34
CA SER A 155 3.26 13.67 2.90
C SER A 155 2.15 13.72 1.83
N ARG A 156 2.51 13.94 0.56
CA ARG A 156 1.62 14.16 -0.59
C ARG A 156 1.73 13.04 -1.61
N ARG A 157 0.63 12.33 -1.84
CA ARG A 157 0.63 11.14 -2.70
C ARG A 157 0.22 11.40 -4.15
N THR A 158 -0.66 12.38 -4.38
CA THR A 158 -1.31 12.57 -5.69
C THR A 158 -1.04 13.93 -6.31
N SER A 159 -0.68 14.95 -5.51
CA SER A 159 -0.19 16.23 -6.00
C SER A 159 1.28 16.15 -6.43
N SER A 160 1.66 16.91 -7.45
CA SER A 160 3.05 17.15 -7.83
C SER A 160 3.38 18.66 -7.89
N PHE A 161 4.56 19.07 -8.39
CA PHE A 161 4.99 20.48 -8.33
C PHE A 161 4.12 21.46 -9.14
N GLU A 162 3.19 20.97 -9.97
CA GLU A 162 2.14 21.78 -10.59
C GLU A 162 1.12 22.34 -9.58
N CYS A 163 1.09 21.81 -8.36
CA CYS A 163 0.22 22.25 -7.27
C CYS A 163 0.95 22.07 -5.93
N LEU A 164 1.48 23.18 -5.38
CA LEU A 164 2.25 23.12 -4.13
C LEU A 164 1.33 22.89 -2.92
N PHE A 165 0.13 23.47 -2.94
CA PHE A 165 -0.87 23.36 -1.89
C PHE A 165 -2.19 22.85 -2.46
N PRO A 166 -2.42 21.53 -2.40
CA PRO A 166 -3.67 20.95 -2.85
C PRO A 166 -4.84 21.46 -2.00
N PRO A 167 -6.04 21.65 -2.59
CA PRO A 167 -7.21 22.11 -1.86
C PRO A 167 -7.56 21.13 -0.74
N SER A 168 -7.88 21.67 0.44
CA SER A 168 -8.30 20.85 1.58
C SER A 168 -9.70 20.27 1.33
N ALA A 169 -9.81 18.95 1.31
CA ALA A 169 -11.11 18.28 1.26
C ALA A 169 -11.91 18.45 2.57
N PHE A 170 -11.24 18.78 3.68
CA PHE A 170 -11.85 18.95 4.99
C PHE A 170 -12.19 20.41 5.30
N PHE A 171 -11.46 21.35 4.69
CA PHE A 171 -11.65 22.79 4.85
C PHE A 171 -11.87 23.45 3.48
N PRO A 172 -12.97 23.15 2.79
CA PRO A 172 -13.24 23.66 1.44
C PRO A 172 -13.50 25.18 1.40
N ASP A 173 -13.77 25.78 2.57
CA ASP A 173 -13.99 27.21 2.71
C ASP A 173 -12.66 27.99 2.77
N GLU A 174 -11.52 27.31 2.96
CA GLU A 174 -10.20 27.94 2.86
C GLU A 174 -9.94 28.42 1.42
N PRO A 175 -9.34 29.61 1.24
CA PRO A 175 -9.00 30.11 -0.09
C PRO A 175 -8.13 29.11 -0.87
N LEU A 176 -8.51 28.88 -2.13
CA LEU A 176 -7.72 28.05 -3.03
C LEU A 176 -6.34 28.67 -3.24
N ARG A 177 -5.31 27.91 -2.84
CA ARG A 177 -3.91 28.23 -3.09
C ARG A 177 -3.54 27.79 -4.51
N THR A 178 -3.13 28.74 -5.34
CA THR A 178 -2.82 28.54 -6.77
C THR A 178 -1.32 28.40 -7.03
N GLU A 179 -0.51 28.47 -5.98
CA GLU A 179 0.93 28.42 -6.04
C GLU A 179 1.43 27.10 -6.65
N ARG A 180 2.39 27.22 -7.56
CA ARG A 180 2.97 26.13 -8.34
C ARG A 180 4.43 26.42 -8.65
N LEU A 181 5.20 25.38 -8.96
CA LEU A 181 6.50 25.53 -9.60
C LEU A 181 6.29 25.77 -11.11
N THR A 182 7.07 26.67 -11.69
CA THR A 182 7.15 26.85 -13.15
C THR A 182 8.23 25.95 -13.77
N PRO A 183 8.20 25.65 -15.07
CA PRO A 183 9.26 24.88 -15.72
C PRO A 183 10.65 25.52 -15.61
N ALA A 184 10.74 26.86 -15.63
CA ALA A 184 12.00 27.58 -15.47
C ALA A 184 12.56 27.43 -14.05
N GLN A 185 11.70 27.60 -13.04
CA GLN A 185 12.06 27.36 -11.63
C GLN A 185 12.46 25.92 -11.36
N ALA A 186 11.80 24.95 -12.02
CA ALA A 186 12.21 23.55 -11.97
C ALA A 186 13.63 23.34 -12.53
N GLY A 187 14.02 24.10 -13.55
CA GLY A 187 15.40 24.11 -14.05
C GLY A 187 16.42 24.56 -13.00
N ALA A 188 16.12 25.64 -12.25
CA ALA A 188 16.98 26.12 -11.17
C ALA A 188 17.05 25.12 -10.00
N LEU A 189 15.91 24.53 -9.61
CA LEU A 189 15.86 23.47 -8.61
C LEU A 189 16.77 22.28 -8.99
N LEU A 190 16.74 21.86 -10.26
CA LEU A 190 17.61 20.78 -10.75
C LEU A 190 19.09 21.14 -10.68
N GLN A 191 19.46 22.40 -10.91
CA GLN A 191 20.85 22.85 -10.75
C GLN A 191 21.28 22.81 -9.28
N GLN A 192 20.41 23.20 -8.35
CA GLN A 192 20.67 23.08 -6.92
C GLN A 192 20.85 21.60 -6.52
N VAL A 193 19.94 20.73 -6.96
CA VAL A 193 20.01 19.29 -6.71
C VAL A 193 21.33 18.71 -7.25
N GLU A 194 21.76 19.12 -8.45
CA GLU A 194 23.02 18.65 -9.04
C GLU A 194 24.24 19.06 -8.20
N ALA A 195 24.27 20.30 -7.72
CA ALA A 195 25.35 20.78 -6.85
C ALA A 195 25.41 20.00 -5.53
N VAL A 196 24.25 19.79 -4.91
CA VAL A 196 24.09 19.03 -3.67
C VAL A 196 24.54 17.56 -3.84
N LEU A 197 24.09 16.89 -4.90
CA LEU A 197 24.49 15.51 -5.17
C LEU A 197 25.98 15.40 -5.54
N THR A 198 26.58 16.44 -6.12
CA THR A 198 28.02 16.49 -6.37
C THR A 198 28.79 16.61 -5.05
N ALA A 199 28.35 17.47 -4.14
CA ALA A 199 28.96 17.62 -2.82
C ALA A 199 28.85 16.33 -1.98
N ALA A 200 27.73 15.62 -2.09
CA ALA A 200 27.46 14.37 -1.38
C ALA A 200 27.88 13.11 -2.15
N ALA A 201 28.62 13.21 -3.25
CA ALA A 201 28.91 12.07 -4.13
C ALA A 201 29.57 10.90 -3.38
N PRO A 202 29.23 9.62 -3.68
CA PRO A 202 29.79 8.44 -3.02
C PRO A 202 31.33 8.39 -2.99
N GLY A 203 31.97 8.73 -4.11
CA GLY A 203 33.43 8.81 -4.24
C GLY A 203 34.04 10.14 -3.76
N GLY A 204 33.24 11.05 -3.21
CA GLY A 204 33.67 12.35 -2.71
C GLY A 204 34.20 12.30 -1.27
N PRO A 205 34.74 13.42 -0.76
CA PRO A 205 35.37 13.49 0.58
C PRO A 205 34.42 13.16 1.74
N HIS A 206 33.10 13.27 1.53
CA HIS A 206 32.06 12.98 2.53
C HIS A 206 31.21 11.77 2.16
N GLY A 207 31.47 11.09 1.04
CA GLY A 207 30.52 10.20 0.38
C GLY A 207 30.02 9.00 1.18
N ALA A 208 30.86 8.49 2.10
CA ALA A 208 30.55 7.36 2.96
C ALA A 208 29.95 7.75 4.34
N VAL A 209 29.87 9.05 4.65
CA VAL A 209 29.26 9.54 5.90
C VAL A 209 27.73 9.47 5.77
N ASP A 210 27.05 9.06 6.82
CA ASP A 210 25.58 8.88 6.80
C ASP A 210 24.83 10.16 6.41
N ASP A 211 25.37 11.34 6.73
CA ASP A 211 24.83 12.64 6.30
C ASP A 211 24.82 12.81 4.77
N ALA A 212 25.86 12.35 4.07
CA ALA A 212 25.91 12.41 2.62
C ALA A 212 24.91 11.43 2.00
N VAL A 213 24.80 10.22 2.55
CA VAL A 213 23.79 9.23 2.13
C VAL A 213 22.37 9.80 2.30
N GLN A 214 22.09 10.38 3.46
CA GLN A 214 20.80 11.00 3.77
C GLN A 214 20.48 12.15 2.80
N LEU A 215 21.48 12.98 2.48
CA LEU A 215 21.32 14.07 1.52
C LEU A 215 21.02 13.55 0.11
N ARG A 216 21.71 12.49 -0.34
CA ARG A 216 21.43 11.86 -1.64
C ARG A 216 20.03 11.26 -1.71
N SER A 217 19.56 10.63 -0.62
CA SER A 217 18.19 10.13 -0.50
C SER A 217 17.14 11.24 -0.60
N ALA A 218 17.31 12.32 0.16
CA ALA A 218 16.40 13.45 0.14
C ALA A 218 16.36 14.16 -1.24
N ALA A 219 17.52 14.31 -1.88
CA ALA A 219 17.62 14.86 -3.23
C ALA A 219 16.93 13.96 -4.29
N LEU A 220 17.05 12.64 -4.14
CA LEU A 220 16.35 11.66 -4.98
C LEU A 220 14.82 11.80 -4.88
N THR A 221 14.26 12.05 -3.69
CA THR A 221 12.83 12.36 -3.50
C THR A 221 12.39 13.54 -4.36
N VAL A 222 13.16 14.64 -4.33
CA VAL A 222 12.89 15.85 -5.12
C VAL A 222 12.92 15.54 -6.62
N LEU A 223 13.96 14.83 -7.09
CA LEU A 223 14.07 14.42 -8.51
C LEU A 223 12.87 13.58 -8.96
N SER A 224 12.50 12.57 -8.17
CA SER A 224 11.35 11.71 -8.46
C SER A 224 10.04 12.50 -8.60
N HIS A 225 9.87 13.54 -7.79
CA HIS A 225 8.70 14.42 -7.83
C HIS A 225 8.71 15.37 -9.05
N VAL A 226 9.88 15.86 -9.47
CA VAL A 226 10.03 16.60 -10.74
C VAL A 226 9.64 15.72 -11.92
N VAL A 227 10.08 14.45 -11.95
CA VAL A 227 9.70 13.50 -12.99
C VAL A 227 8.18 13.30 -13.02
N ALA A 228 7.55 13.08 -11.87
CA ALA A 228 6.10 12.88 -11.77
C ALA A 228 5.28 14.06 -12.31
N THR A 229 5.79 15.29 -12.14
CA THR A 229 5.09 16.53 -12.54
C THR A 229 4.77 16.56 -14.04
N ALA A 230 5.59 15.93 -14.89
CA ALA A 230 5.35 15.87 -16.33
C ALA A 230 4.07 15.13 -16.73
N LEU A 231 3.50 14.29 -15.85
CA LEU A 231 2.19 13.65 -16.07
C LEU A 231 1.04 14.65 -15.99
N LYS A 232 1.21 15.70 -15.18
CA LYS A 232 0.20 16.71 -14.90
C LYS A 232 0.47 18.01 -15.64
N ASP A 233 1.70 18.29 -16.05
CA ASP A 233 2.04 19.44 -16.88
C ASP A 233 3.11 19.08 -17.92
N PRO A 234 2.75 18.94 -19.21
CA PRO A 234 3.70 18.65 -20.28
C PRO A 234 4.84 19.67 -20.42
N GLY A 235 4.66 20.91 -19.93
CA GLY A 235 5.71 21.93 -19.91
C GLY A 235 6.93 21.54 -19.08
N PHE A 236 6.79 20.57 -18.16
CA PHE A 236 7.88 20.04 -17.34
C PHE A 236 8.72 18.97 -18.04
N ARG A 237 8.39 18.57 -19.29
CA ARG A 237 9.05 17.45 -19.98
C ARG A 237 10.57 17.55 -19.96
N ALA A 238 11.14 18.71 -20.26
CA ALA A 238 12.60 18.90 -20.27
C ALA A 238 13.23 18.71 -18.88
N ALA A 239 12.61 19.27 -17.84
CA ALA A 239 13.04 19.10 -16.45
C ALA A 239 12.92 17.64 -16.00
N ALA A 240 11.82 16.97 -16.35
CA ALA A 240 11.60 15.57 -16.03
C ALA A 240 12.59 14.63 -16.72
N ASP A 241 12.96 14.90 -17.97
CA ASP A 241 14.00 14.12 -18.68
C ASP A 241 15.37 14.28 -18.00
N ALA A 242 15.76 15.51 -17.66
CA ALA A 242 17.01 15.78 -16.97
C ALA A 242 17.04 15.15 -15.56
N ALA A 243 15.93 15.21 -14.83
CA ALA A 243 15.79 14.58 -13.53
C ALA A 243 15.93 13.06 -13.62
N ALA A 244 15.26 12.42 -14.59
CA ALA A 244 15.37 10.97 -14.80
C ALA A 244 16.80 10.54 -15.15
N GLU A 245 17.49 11.26 -16.03
CA GLU A 245 18.91 11.00 -16.33
C GLU A 245 19.80 11.18 -15.10
N ARG A 246 19.51 12.16 -14.23
CA ARG A 246 20.26 12.29 -12.98
C ARG A 246 20.03 11.13 -12.01
N ILE A 247 18.79 10.62 -11.91
CA ILE A 247 18.50 9.44 -11.09
C ILE A 247 19.25 8.22 -11.65
N PHE A 248 19.28 8.04 -12.97
CA PHE A 248 20.09 6.96 -13.56
C PHE A 248 21.58 7.08 -13.22
N ARG A 249 22.15 8.31 -13.27
CA ARG A 249 23.54 8.54 -12.82
C ARG A 249 23.72 8.19 -11.35
N LEU A 250 22.76 8.54 -10.49
CA LEU A 250 22.80 8.18 -9.07
C LEU A 250 22.83 6.66 -8.89
N VAL A 251 22.02 5.89 -9.64
CA VAL A 251 22.05 4.42 -9.60
C VAL A 251 23.44 3.87 -9.94
N ASP A 252 24.10 4.47 -10.93
CA ASP A 252 25.45 4.07 -11.34
C ASP A 252 26.47 4.47 -10.24
N ASP A 253 26.38 5.69 -9.71
CA ASP A 253 27.24 6.24 -8.64
C ASP A 253 27.20 5.37 -7.36
N GLU A 254 26.02 4.87 -6.96
CA GLU A 254 25.84 4.04 -5.75
C GLU A 254 26.40 2.61 -5.90
N THR A 255 26.92 2.22 -7.06
CA THR A 255 27.55 0.90 -7.26
C THR A 255 29.02 0.87 -6.80
N GLY A 256 29.66 2.04 -6.67
CA GLY A 256 31.08 2.16 -6.32
C GLY A 256 31.37 2.27 -4.81
N PRO A 257 32.66 2.40 -4.42
CA PRO A 257 33.05 2.68 -3.04
C PRO A 257 32.35 3.92 -2.46
N GLY A 258 31.82 3.81 -1.24
CA GLY A 258 31.02 4.87 -0.60
C GLY A 258 29.55 4.89 -1.02
N GLY A 259 29.15 4.03 -1.97
CA GLY A 259 27.76 3.84 -2.35
C GLY A 259 26.96 3.02 -1.34
N ARG A 260 25.64 3.13 -1.39
CA ARG A 260 24.67 2.37 -0.58
C ARG A 260 23.73 1.57 -1.49
N SER A 261 23.75 0.25 -1.34
CA SER A 261 22.90 -0.68 -2.10
C SER A 261 21.40 -0.40 -1.93
N GLU A 262 21.02 0.04 -0.75
CA GLU A 262 19.67 0.39 -0.33
C GLU A 262 19.17 1.62 -1.10
N LEU A 263 19.99 2.68 -1.15
CA LEU A 263 19.69 3.88 -1.91
C LEU A 263 19.64 3.60 -3.41
N ARG A 264 20.54 2.75 -3.91
CA ARG A 264 20.53 2.29 -5.31
C ARG A 264 19.23 1.58 -5.66
N ALA A 265 18.79 0.65 -4.82
CA ALA A 265 17.56 -0.10 -5.02
C ALA A 265 16.33 0.83 -4.98
N HIS A 266 16.30 1.75 -4.01
CA HIS A 266 15.23 2.74 -3.90
C HIS A 266 15.15 3.68 -5.12
N ALA A 267 16.29 4.15 -5.65
CA ALA A 267 16.34 4.94 -6.87
C ALA A 267 15.77 4.20 -8.09
N ILE A 268 16.07 2.90 -8.23
CA ILE A 268 15.52 2.04 -9.28
C ILE A 268 14.00 1.88 -9.11
N SER A 269 13.52 1.68 -7.89
CA SER A 269 12.10 1.57 -7.56
C SER A 269 11.33 2.85 -7.92
N LEU A 270 11.87 4.03 -7.55
CA LEU A 270 11.30 5.33 -7.91
C LEU A 270 11.26 5.54 -9.43
N LEU A 271 12.29 5.16 -10.18
CA LEU A 271 12.25 5.21 -11.64
C LEU A 271 11.14 4.33 -12.22
N SER A 272 10.99 3.10 -11.71
CA SER A 272 9.93 2.18 -12.16
C SER A 272 8.55 2.76 -11.90
N LEU A 273 8.34 3.36 -10.72
CA LEU A 273 7.09 4.04 -10.34
C LEU A 273 6.74 5.20 -11.26
N ARG A 274 7.75 5.97 -11.66
CA ARG A 274 7.57 7.09 -12.58
C ARG A 274 7.49 6.66 -14.03
N GLY A 275 7.43 5.35 -14.33
CA GLY A 275 7.34 4.79 -15.68
C GLY A 275 6.43 5.57 -16.64
N PRO A 276 5.15 5.86 -16.29
CA PRO A 276 4.26 6.64 -17.15
C PRO A 276 4.78 8.04 -17.52
N ALA A 277 5.63 8.63 -16.68
CA ALA A 277 6.24 9.94 -16.87
C ALA A 277 7.60 9.87 -17.58
N LEU A 278 8.17 8.69 -17.79
CA LEU A 278 9.45 8.48 -18.47
C LEU A 278 9.26 8.37 -19.99
N ARG A 279 10.31 8.69 -20.76
CA ARG A 279 10.34 8.37 -22.20
C ARG A 279 10.45 6.85 -22.43
N PRO A 280 10.02 6.30 -23.58
CA PRO A 280 10.08 4.85 -23.84
C PRO A 280 11.47 4.22 -23.61
N GLN A 281 12.54 4.90 -24.02
CA GLN A 281 13.92 4.43 -23.79
C GLN A 281 14.28 4.36 -22.30
N GLN A 282 13.88 5.39 -21.54
CA GLN A 282 14.09 5.47 -20.09
C GLN A 282 13.24 4.42 -19.36
N GLN A 283 12.00 4.18 -19.79
CA GLN A 283 11.15 3.10 -19.28
C GLN A 283 11.82 1.74 -19.47
N ALA A 284 12.36 1.46 -20.65
CA ALA A 284 13.07 0.20 -20.93
C ALA A 284 14.31 0.04 -20.03
N ARG A 285 15.09 1.11 -19.82
CA ARG A 285 16.24 1.11 -18.89
C ARG A 285 15.81 0.87 -17.44
N ALA A 286 14.80 1.58 -16.96
CA ALA A 286 14.26 1.40 -15.61
C ALA A 286 13.75 -0.03 -15.36
N GLN A 287 13.03 -0.61 -16.32
CA GLN A 287 12.58 -2.01 -16.24
C GLN A 287 13.74 -3.01 -16.23
N ALA A 288 14.81 -2.74 -16.99
CA ALA A 288 16.00 -3.59 -16.98
C ALA A 288 16.72 -3.55 -15.62
N LEU A 289 16.84 -2.36 -15.02
CA LEU A 289 17.40 -2.18 -13.68
C LEU A 289 16.54 -2.83 -12.60
N LEU A 290 15.21 -2.69 -12.65
CA LEU A 290 14.31 -3.35 -11.70
C LEU A 290 14.49 -4.87 -11.73
N ARG A 291 14.59 -5.46 -12.94
CA ARG A 291 14.89 -6.89 -13.11
C ARG A 291 16.28 -7.31 -12.59
N SER A 292 17.16 -6.37 -12.29
CA SER A 292 18.48 -6.64 -11.68
C SER A 292 18.46 -6.63 -10.16
N LEU A 293 17.41 -6.09 -9.52
CA LEU A 293 17.28 -6.08 -8.06
C LEU A 293 16.90 -7.44 -7.47
N SER A 294 16.23 -8.29 -8.24
CA SER A 294 15.92 -9.65 -7.83
C SER A 294 16.95 -10.63 -8.35
N ARG A 295 17.34 -11.58 -7.49
CA ARG A 295 18.07 -12.77 -7.94
C ARG A 295 17.18 -13.51 -8.94
N ARG A 296 17.70 -13.80 -10.14
CA ARG A 296 16.92 -14.45 -11.20
C ARG A 296 16.70 -15.94 -10.97
N ALA A 297 17.62 -16.58 -10.26
CA ALA A 297 17.63 -18.01 -9.99
C ALA A 297 18.37 -18.29 -8.69
N PRO A 298 18.12 -19.41 -8.00
CA PRO A 298 18.96 -19.88 -6.89
C PRO A 298 20.46 -19.82 -7.25
N PRO A 299 21.36 -19.63 -6.27
CA PRO A 299 22.80 -19.62 -6.51
C PRO A 299 23.34 -21.04 -6.74
N TYR A 300 22.85 -21.73 -7.78
CA TYR A 300 23.19 -23.13 -8.11
C TYR A 300 24.69 -23.44 -8.05
N PRO A 301 25.61 -22.57 -8.54
CA PRO A 301 27.05 -22.86 -8.47
C PRO A 301 27.60 -22.93 -7.05
N ALA A 302 26.97 -22.25 -6.07
CA ALA A 302 27.40 -22.23 -4.68
C ALA A 302 26.79 -23.36 -3.84
N LEU A 303 25.78 -24.07 -4.36
CA LEU A 303 25.05 -25.10 -3.64
C LEU A 303 25.62 -26.49 -3.97
N THR A 304 26.57 -26.97 -3.17
CA THR A 304 27.20 -28.28 -3.35
C THR A 304 26.55 -29.38 -2.50
N GLY A 305 26.46 -30.61 -3.03
CA GLY A 305 25.91 -31.77 -2.30
C GLY A 305 24.39 -31.98 -2.47
N PRO A 306 23.77 -32.87 -1.66
CA PRO A 306 22.34 -33.17 -1.71
C PRO A 306 21.51 -31.96 -1.28
N TRP A 307 20.37 -31.76 -1.92
CA TRP A 307 19.46 -30.69 -1.58
C TRP A 307 18.43 -31.18 -0.57
N ARG A 308 18.48 -30.59 0.62
CA ARG A 308 17.71 -31.04 1.77
C ARG A 308 16.63 -30.02 2.09
N PHE A 309 15.37 -30.43 2.04
CA PHE A 309 14.24 -29.60 2.36
C PHE A 309 13.51 -30.14 3.58
N ALA A 310 13.12 -29.27 4.50
CA ALA A 310 12.22 -29.65 5.58
C ALA A 310 10.76 -29.43 5.17
N LEU A 311 9.87 -30.33 5.59
CA LEU A 311 8.42 -30.17 5.56
C LEU A 311 7.94 -30.05 7.01
N ALA A 312 7.69 -28.82 7.46
CA ALA A 312 7.16 -28.51 8.78
C ALA A 312 5.65 -28.33 8.68
N SER A 313 4.92 -29.40 9.00
CA SER A 313 3.46 -29.45 8.85
C SER A 313 2.76 -29.44 10.19
N ALA A 314 1.63 -28.76 10.31
CA ALA A 314 0.80 -28.87 11.50
C ALA A 314 0.30 -30.32 11.70
N PRO A 315 0.06 -30.76 12.96
CA PRO A 315 -0.27 -32.16 13.27
C PRO A 315 -1.39 -32.77 12.43
N GLU A 316 -2.39 -31.97 12.06
CA GLU A 316 -3.55 -32.36 11.26
C GLU A 316 -3.23 -32.55 9.76
N PHE A 317 -2.18 -31.90 9.24
CA PHE A 317 -1.74 -32.05 7.85
C PHE A 317 -0.68 -33.14 7.69
N PHE A 318 0.20 -33.26 8.68
CA PHE A 318 1.45 -34.02 8.59
C PHE A 318 1.29 -35.48 8.08
N PRO A 319 0.39 -36.32 8.63
CA PRO A 319 0.28 -37.71 8.18
C PRO A 319 -0.14 -37.83 6.72
N GLY A 320 -1.12 -37.02 6.29
CA GLY A 320 -1.65 -37.04 4.94
C GLY A 320 -0.66 -36.50 3.90
N GLU A 321 0.10 -35.46 4.24
CA GLU A 321 1.11 -34.90 3.34
C GLU A 321 2.31 -35.83 3.10
N VAL A 322 2.75 -36.55 4.15
CA VAL A 322 3.78 -37.60 4.01
C VAL A 322 3.29 -38.73 3.10
N GLU A 323 2.07 -39.20 3.31
CA GLU A 323 1.47 -40.25 2.48
C GLU A 323 1.31 -39.81 1.03
N LEU A 324 0.92 -38.55 0.79
CA LEU A 324 0.84 -37.97 -0.55
C LEU A 324 2.19 -37.97 -1.27
N LEU A 325 3.27 -37.57 -0.59
CA LEU A 325 4.62 -37.60 -1.18
C LEU A 325 4.99 -39.03 -1.62
N GLN A 326 4.67 -40.04 -0.81
CA GLN A 326 5.00 -41.43 -1.12
C GLN A 326 4.11 -42.02 -2.22
N THR A 327 2.80 -41.82 -2.13
CA THR A 327 1.81 -42.51 -2.99
C THR A 327 1.62 -41.81 -4.34
N LYS A 328 1.36 -40.51 -4.34
CA LYS A 328 1.11 -39.73 -5.55
C LYS A 328 2.41 -39.37 -6.26
N TYR A 329 3.44 -39.01 -5.48
CA TYR A 329 4.69 -38.49 -6.02
C TYR A 329 5.85 -39.49 -6.00
N GLY A 330 5.68 -40.69 -5.45
CA GLY A 330 6.67 -41.76 -5.53
C GLY A 330 7.93 -41.55 -4.68
N PHE A 331 7.89 -40.68 -3.68
CA PHE A 331 9.02 -40.52 -2.75
C PHE A 331 9.23 -41.78 -1.92
N THR A 332 10.49 -42.16 -1.69
CA THR A 332 10.84 -43.38 -0.95
C THR A 332 11.37 -43.05 0.44
N LYS A 333 10.90 -43.76 1.46
CA LYS A 333 11.39 -43.57 2.83
C LYS A 333 12.80 -44.14 2.97
N ILE A 334 13.70 -43.36 3.55
CA ILE A 334 15.10 -43.73 3.80
C ILE A 334 15.48 -43.51 5.27
N ALA A 335 16.64 -44.05 5.66
CA ALA A 335 17.23 -43.70 6.96
C ALA A 335 17.71 -42.25 6.97
N ALA A 336 17.66 -41.60 8.14
CA ALA A 336 18.18 -40.25 8.28
C ALA A 336 19.69 -40.22 7.97
N PRO A 337 20.16 -39.36 7.06
CA PRO A 337 21.58 -39.22 6.75
C PRO A 337 22.41 -38.85 7.99
N GLU A 338 23.68 -39.23 7.97
CA GLU A 338 24.62 -38.82 9.02
C GLU A 338 24.69 -37.29 9.14
N GLY A 339 24.81 -36.78 10.36
CA GLY A 339 24.82 -35.35 10.64
C GLY A 339 23.45 -34.66 10.56
N THR A 340 22.35 -35.40 10.38
CA THR A 340 20.99 -34.84 10.44
C THR A 340 20.78 -34.13 11.79
N PRO A 341 20.47 -32.81 11.80
CA PRO A 341 20.15 -32.08 13.02
C PRO A 341 18.96 -32.72 13.73
N ARG A 342 18.95 -32.69 15.07
CA ARG A 342 17.79 -33.15 15.83
C ARG A 342 16.69 -32.09 15.73
N PRO A 343 15.46 -32.45 15.33
CA PRO A 343 14.36 -31.49 15.33
C PRO A 343 14.07 -31.04 16.78
N PRO A 344 13.57 -29.82 16.98
CA PRO A 344 13.29 -29.24 18.30
C PRO A 344 12.09 -29.88 19.00
N ASN A 345 11.41 -30.84 18.35
CA ASN A 345 10.10 -31.34 18.72
C ASN A 345 10.01 -31.79 20.20
N LEU A 346 9.04 -31.22 20.92
CA LEU A 346 8.49 -31.73 22.17
C LEU A 346 7.39 -32.80 21.96
N TRP A 347 6.99 -33.09 20.71
CA TRP A 347 5.73 -33.80 20.38
C TRP A 347 5.82 -34.93 19.31
N GLY A 348 6.98 -35.56 19.06
CA GLY A 348 7.07 -36.71 18.12
C GLY A 348 8.44 -37.38 17.97
N ASP A 349 8.51 -38.44 17.14
CA ASP A 349 9.65 -39.37 16.98
C ASP A 349 10.81 -38.88 16.06
N GLY A 350 10.82 -37.59 15.71
CA GLY A 350 11.81 -37.01 14.80
C GLY A 350 11.34 -36.86 13.35
N TYR A 351 12.27 -36.83 12.39
CA TYR A 351 11.94 -36.67 10.96
C TYR A 351 11.52 -37.99 10.30
N VAL A 352 10.51 -37.92 9.43
CA VAL A 352 10.31 -38.89 8.35
C VAL A 352 11.10 -38.42 7.13
N VAL A 353 12.13 -39.18 6.76
CA VAL A 353 13.05 -38.79 5.68
C VAL A 353 12.68 -39.51 4.38
N LEU A 354 12.49 -38.72 3.33
CA LEU A 354 11.98 -39.15 2.04
C LEU A 354 12.95 -38.73 0.92
N LEU A 355 13.37 -39.68 0.08
CA LEU A 355 14.15 -39.43 -1.13
C LEU A 355 13.21 -39.19 -2.31
N ALA A 356 13.46 -38.13 -3.08
CA ALA A 356 12.70 -37.84 -4.29
C ALA A 356 12.96 -38.88 -5.38
N PRO A 357 11.98 -39.20 -6.25
CA PRO A 357 12.15 -40.17 -7.35
C PRO A 357 12.89 -39.58 -8.56
N PHE A 358 13.44 -38.37 -8.43
CA PHE A 358 14.18 -37.67 -9.48
C PHE A 358 15.49 -37.13 -8.93
N VAL A 359 16.47 -36.99 -9.80
CA VAL A 359 17.77 -36.39 -9.51
C VAL A 359 17.92 -35.10 -10.32
N GLY A 360 18.56 -34.10 -9.73
CA GLY A 360 18.91 -32.87 -10.41
C GLY A 360 20.11 -33.02 -11.34
N LYS A 361 20.38 -31.97 -12.11
CA LYS A 361 21.62 -31.84 -12.89
C LYS A 361 22.85 -32.13 -12.04
N GLY A 362 23.81 -32.83 -12.63
CA GLY A 362 25.00 -33.31 -11.92
C GLY A 362 24.76 -34.50 -10.98
N GLY A 363 23.61 -35.18 -11.06
CA GLY A 363 23.30 -36.36 -10.25
C GLY A 363 22.91 -36.02 -8.81
N ARG A 364 22.46 -34.79 -8.58
CA ARG A 364 22.16 -34.25 -7.25
C ARG A 364 20.86 -34.83 -6.69
N GLU A 365 20.93 -35.39 -5.49
CA GLU A 365 19.75 -35.93 -4.80
C GLU A 365 18.92 -34.84 -4.14
N PHE A 366 17.61 -35.05 -4.07
CA PHE A 366 16.66 -34.22 -3.32
C PHE A 366 16.06 -35.06 -2.18
N VAL A 367 16.19 -34.56 -0.95
CA VAL A 367 15.74 -35.26 0.27
C VAL A 367 14.81 -34.35 1.06
N VAL A 368 13.63 -34.86 1.42
CA VAL A 368 12.62 -34.17 2.23
C VAL A 368 12.60 -34.75 3.64
N PHE A 369 12.71 -33.88 4.63
CA PHE A 369 12.66 -34.20 6.06
C PHE A 369 11.33 -33.68 6.61
N ALA A 370 10.34 -34.56 6.66
CA ALA A 370 9.01 -34.20 7.13
C ALA A 370 8.90 -34.37 8.64
N ARG A 371 8.32 -33.38 9.33
CA ARG A 371 7.96 -33.48 10.75
C ARG A 371 6.65 -32.75 11.03
N SER A 372 5.99 -33.16 12.10
CA SER A 372 4.98 -32.32 12.72
C SER A 372 5.65 -31.12 13.40
N ALA A 373 5.06 -29.94 13.24
CA ALA A 373 5.56 -28.67 13.73
C ALA A 373 4.41 -27.80 14.26
N SER A 374 4.77 -26.82 15.09
CA SER A 374 3.85 -25.78 15.56
C SER A 374 4.43 -24.39 15.25
N PRO A 375 3.65 -23.30 15.38
CA PRO A 375 4.18 -21.96 15.23
C PRO A 375 5.37 -21.63 16.14
N ARG A 376 5.61 -22.40 17.22
CA ARG A 376 6.75 -22.18 18.12
C ARG A 376 8.07 -22.71 17.59
N ASP A 377 8.05 -23.61 16.61
CA ASP A 377 9.24 -24.33 16.16
C ASP A 377 9.32 -24.55 14.63
N GLU A 378 8.31 -24.15 13.86
CA GLU A 378 8.24 -24.38 12.41
C GLU A 378 9.38 -23.75 11.61
N ASN A 379 10.03 -22.71 12.15
CA ASN A 379 11.13 -22.01 11.50
C ASN A 379 12.52 -22.58 11.82
N PHE A 380 12.64 -23.57 12.70
CA PHE A 380 13.92 -24.06 13.21
C PHE A 380 14.95 -24.34 12.11
N GLU A 381 14.56 -24.99 11.02
CA GLU A 381 15.44 -25.38 9.92
C GLU A 381 16.04 -24.19 9.15
N MET A 382 15.46 -22.99 9.27
CA MET A 382 16.06 -21.76 8.73
C MET A 382 17.40 -21.43 9.40
N SER A 383 17.60 -21.86 10.65
CA SER A 383 18.85 -21.67 11.41
C SER A 383 19.91 -22.74 11.20
N GLN A 384 19.63 -23.73 10.35
CA GLN A 384 20.48 -24.91 10.19
C GLN A 384 21.11 -24.92 8.80
N GLU A 385 22.45 -24.89 8.72
CA GLU A 385 23.17 -24.95 7.44
C GLU A 385 22.87 -26.23 6.64
N PHE A 386 22.55 -27.31 7.35
CA PHE A 386 22.22 -28.62 6.76
C PHE A 386 21.06 -28.58 5.74
N PHE A 387 20.11 -27.66 5.91
CA PHE A 387 18.92 -27.55 5.06
C PHE A 387 19.09 -26.46 3.99
N THR A 388 18.72 -26.78 2.76
CA THR A 388 18.66 -25.84 1.63
C THR A 388 17.34 -25.06 1.63
N GLY A 389 16.28 -25.61 2.21
CA GLY A 389 14.98 -24.94 2.25
C GLY A 389 13.97 -25.56 3.21
N LEU A 390 12.82 -24.90 3.30
CA LEU A 390 11.75 -25.22 4.24
C LEU A 390 10.40 -24.98 3.58
N LEU A 391 9.49 -25.95 3.72
CA LEU A 391 8.06 -25.81 3.48
C LEU A 391 7.34 -25.75 4.83
N VAL A 392 6.57 -24.69 5.07
CA VAL A 392 5.64 -24.58 6.20
C VAL A 392 4.22 -24.84 5.69
N SER A 393 3.52 -25.82 6.25
CA SER A 393 2.14 -26.18 5.87
C SER A 393 1.23 -26.22 7.09
N ARG A 394 0.33 -25.24 7.21
CA ARG A 394 -0.62 -25.15 8.32
C ARG A 394 -1.77 -24.18 8.06
N HIS A 395 -2.79 -24.23 8.91
CA HIS A 395 -3.74 -23.13 9.03
C HIS A 395 -3.04 -21.83 9.47
N ALA A 396 -3.37 -20.72 8.81
CA ALA A 396 -2.89 -19.40 9.20
C ALA A 396 -3.53 -18.91 10.50
N ASN A 397 -4.74 -19.41 10.82
CA ASN A 397 -5.61 -18.92 11.89
C ASN A 397 -5.73 -17.39 11.86
N LEU A 398 -6.21 -16.85 10.73
CA LEU A 398 -6.29 -15.40 10.47
C LEU A 398 -4.95 -14.63 10.61
N GLY A 399 -3.82 -15.33 10.50
CA GLY A 399 -2.46 -14.79 10.63
C GLY A 399 -1.89 -14.86 12.06
N ALA A 400 -2.66 -15.29 13.06
CA ALA A 400 -2.22 -15.38 14.45
C ALA A 400 -1.07 -16.38 14.65
N SER A 401 -1.04 -17.45 13.85
CA SER A 401 0.05 -18.41 13.91
C SER A 401 1.37 -17.79 13.44
N ASP A 402 1.36 -16.93 12.43
CA ASP A 402 2.56 -16.21 11.97
C ASP A 402 3.04 -15.16 12.99
N MET A 403 2.13 -14.58 13.79
CA MET A 403 2.49 -13.73 14.93
C MET A 403 3.27 -14.51 15.99
N ARG A 404 2.83 -15.73 16.29
CA ARG A 404 3.53 -16.60 17.24
C ARG A 404 4.89 -17.03 16.70
N ALA A 405 4.96 -17.37 15.42
CA ALA A 405 6.20 -17.78 14.78
C ALA A 405 7.22 -16.64 14.68
N SER A 406 6.77 -15.42 14.39
CA SER A 406 7.63 -14.24 14.33
C SER A 406 8.13 -13.75 15.68
N ALA A 407 7.46 -14.11 16.78
CA ALA A 407 7.95 -13.88 18.13
C ALA A 407 9.13 -14.80 18.51
N ILE A 408 9.36 -15.87 17.76
CA ILE A 408 10.49 -16.77 17.99
C ILE A 408 11.70 -16.29 17.20
N GLN A 409 12.75 -15.87 17.90
CA GLN A 409 14.00 -15.47 17.25
C GLN A 409 14.68 -16.67 16.59
N THR A 410 14.70 -16.66 15.27
CA THR A 410 15.42 -17.63 14.44
C THR A 410 16.32 -16.86 13.49
N GLN A 411 17.63 -17.01 13.61
CA GLN A 411 18.57 -16.39 12.67
C GLN A 411 18.79 -17.31 11.46
N GLN A 412 18.66 -16.77 10.25
CA GLN A 412 18.96 -17.52 9.02
C GLN A 412 20.44 -17.90 8.95
N VAL A 413 20.73 -19.13 8.52
CA VAL A 413 22.11 -19.58 8.20
C VAL A 413 22.18 -20.09 6.77
N GLY A 414 23.10 -19.51 5.98
CA GLY A 414 23.33 -19.88 4.58
C GLY A 414 22.17 -19.53 3.64
N TYR A 415 22.24 -20.07 2.42
CA TYR A 415 21.15 -19.94 1.45
C TYR A 415 19.91 -20.70 1.93
N LYS A 416 18.74 -20.06 1.80
CA LYS A 416 17.44 -20.67 2.11
C LYS A 416 16.42 -20.36 1.03
N LEU A 417 15.69 -21.40 0.60
CA LEU A 417 14.46 -21.27 -0.15
C LEU A 417 13.28 -21.69 0.74
N MET A 418 12.34 -20.79 0.97
CA MET A 418 11.17 -21.06 1.80
C MET A 418 9.91 -21.10 0.93
N MET A 419 9.04 -22.07 1.18
CA MET A 419 7.68 -22.09 0.66
C MET A 419 6.71 -22.02 1.84
N ASN A 420 5.79 -21.06 1.82
CA ASN A 420 4.79 -20.88 2.86
C ASN A 420 3.39 -21.22 2.31
N CYS A 421 2.82 -22.34 2.79
CA CYS A 421 1.50 -22.85 2.42
C CYS A 421 0.50 -22.57 3.54
N GLN A 422 -0.27 -21.49 3.38
CA GLN A 422 -1.16 -21.00 4.43
C GLN A 422 -2.41 -20.35 3.85
N CYS A 423 -3.44 -20.20 4.68
CA CYS A 423 -4.68 -19.49 4.33
C CYS A 423 -4.50 -17.97 4.13
N ALA A 424 -3.30 -17.41 4.35
CA ALA A 424 -3.02 -15.96 4.39
C ALA A 424 -1.60 -15.58 3.92
N GLY A 425 -0.97 -16.37 3.05
CA GLY A 425 0.47 -16.33 2.80
C GLY A 425 1.04 -14.97 2.38
N LEU A 426 0.32 -14.19 1.58
CA LEU A 426 0.79 -12.88 1.14
C LEU A 426 0.70 -11.83 2.25
N THR A 427 -0.29 -11.94 3.15
CA THR A 427 -0.41 -11.07 4.33
C THR A 427 0.79 -11.25 5.26
N THR A 428 1.25 -12.50 5.42
CA THR A 428 2.32 -12.88 6.35
C THR A 428 3.71 -12.82 5.72
N ARG A 429 3.78 -12.68 4.38
CA ARG A 429 5.04 -12.55 3.65
C ARG A 429 5.91 -11.41 4.16
N PHE A 430 5.35 -10.26 4.53
CA PHE A 430 6.12 -9.15 5.10
C PHE A 430 6.85 -9.53 6.39
N ALA A 431 6.16 -10.25 7.28
CA ALA A 431 6.75 -10.71 8.53
C ALA A 431 7.88 -11.71 8.25
N ILE A 432 7.65 -12.68 7.36
CA ILE A 432 8.63 -13.71 7.00
C ILE A 432 9.84 -13.11 6.29
N ALA A 433 9.64 -12.21 5.33
CA ALA A 433 10.74 -11.53 4.63
C ALA A 433 11.56 -10.63 5.56
N ARG A 434 10.98 -10.10 6.64
CA ARG A 434 11.74 -9.40 7.68
C ARG A 434 12.54 -10.35 8.57
N MET A 435 12.01 -11.53 8.89
CA MET A 435 12.73 -12.55 9.65
C MET A 435 13.89 -13.15 8.84
N PHE A 436 13.69 -13.35 7.54
CA PHE A 436 14.59 -14.05 6.64
C PHE A 436 14.84 -13.22 5.37
N PRO A 437 15.57 -12.08 5.49
CA PRO A 437 15.73 -11.13 4.38
C PRO A 437 16.51 -11.69 3.19
N ASP A 438 17.37 -12.67 3.43
CA ASP A 438 18.21 -13.29 2.39
C ASP A 438 17.59 -14.57 1.80
N ALA A 439 16.41 -14.97 2.26
CA ALA A 439 15.72 -16.16 1.79
C ALA A 439 14.93 -15.90 0.50
N ASP A 440 15.00 -16.84 -0.43
CA ASP A 440 14.13 -16.86 -1.60
C ASP A 440 12.77 -17.45 -1.18
N ILE A 441 11.78 -16.58 -0.98
CA ILE A 441 10.45 -16.94 -0.44
C ILE A 441 9.40 -17.08 -1.55
N PHE A 442 8.77 -18.24 -1.61
CA PHE A 442 7.48 -18.50 -2.23
C PHE A 442 6.39 -18.44 -1.16
N SER A 443 5.37 -17.61 -1.34
CA SER A 443 4.24 -17.55 -0.40
C SER A 443 2.93 -17.64 -1.16
N SER A 444 1.93 -18.32 -0.59
CA SER A 444 0.62 -18.39 -1.21
C SER A 444 0.02 -17.00 -1.41
N TRP A 445 -0.62 -16.78 -2.56
CA TRP A 445 -1.33 -15.54 -2.88
C TRP A 445 -2.44 -15.28 -1.86
N ASP A 446 -3.17 -16.35 -1.54
CA ASP A 446 -4.17 -16.38 -0.49
C ASP A 446 -4.26 -17.81 0.08
N SER A 447 -5.42 -18.47 0.01
CA SER A 447 -5.63 -19.76 0.65
C SER A 447 -5.10 -20.90 -0.18
N THR A 448 -4.20 -21.70 0.40
CA THR A 448 -3.82 -22.99 -0.15
C THR A 448 -4.95 -24.00 0.07
N TYR A 449 -5.39 -24.69 -0.97
CA TYR A 449 -6.46 -25.68 -0.87
C TYR A 449 -5.97 -27.08 -0.54
N PHE A 450 -6.80 -27.82 0.17
CA PHE A 450 -6.62 -29.23 0.47
C PHE A 450 -7.97 -29.93 0.53
N ARG A 451 -7.96 -31.27 0.52
CA ARG A 451 -9.16 -32.09 0.75
C ARG A 451 -8.86 -33.11 1.84
N THR A 452 -9.84 -33.35 2.69
CA THR A 452 -9.80 -34.41 3.70
C THR A 452 -10.62 -35.62 3.26
N GLY A 453 -10.22 -36.79 3.73
CA GLY A 453 -10.93 -38.05 3.55
C GLY A 453 -11.48 -38.57 4.88
N GLU A 454 -11.59 -39.90 4.99
CA GLU A 454 -12.00 -40.56 6.24
C GLU A 454 -11.06 -40.17 7.41
N GLY A 455 -11.66 -39.85 8.56
CA GLY A 455 -10.92 -39.44 9.76
C GLY A 455 -10.24 -38.07 9.64
N ASP A 456 -10.77 -37.17 8.79
CA ASP A 456 -10.25 -35.82 8.53
C ASP A 456 -8.79 -35.77 8.01
N LYS A 457 -8.24 -36.91 7.60
CA LYS A 457 -6.88 -37.00 7.06
C LYS A 457 -6.80 -36.29 5.71
N VAL A 458 -5.78 -35.48 5.49
CA VAL A 458 -5.50 -34.87 4.19
C VAL A 458 -5.25 -35.95 3.13
N VAL A 459 -6.01 -35.92 2.04
CA VAL A 459 -5.90 -36.86 0.89
C VAL A 459 -5.52 -36.16 -0.42
N ALA A 460 -5.50 -34.83 -0.44
CA ALA A 460 -4.97 -34.02 -1.53
C ALA A 460 -4.56 -32.64 -1.00
N SER A 461 -3.45 -32.09 -1.46
CA SER A 461 -2.92 -30.79 -1.01
C SER A 461 -2.31 -30.03 -2.19
N GLU A 462 -2.87 -28.84 -2.50
CA GLU A 462 -2.30 -27.92 -3.48
C GLU A 462 -0.88 -27.48 -3.09
N GLY A 463 -0.62 -27.33 -1.79
CA GLY A 463 0.68 -26.96 -1.26
C GLY A 463 1.75 -27.98 -1.60
N ILE A 464 1.46 -29.27 -1.40
CA ILE A 464 2.38 -30.35 -1.78
C ILE A 464 2.54 -30.43 -3.30
N ASP A 465 1.47 -30.25 -4.06
CA ASP A 465 1.51 -30.27 -5.52
C ASP A 465 2.46 -29.19 -6.08
N CYS A 466 2.35 -27.96 -5.56
CA CYS A 466 3.20 -26.84 -5.95
C CYS A 466 4.63 -26.96 -5.39
N PHE A 467 4.81 -27.53 -4.19
CA PHE A 467 6.13 -27.78 -3.62
C PHE A 467 6.95 -28.74 -4.48
N VAL A 468 6.35 -29.86 -4.91
CA VAL A 468 7.02 -30.79 -5.82
C VAL A 468 7.33 -30.13 -7.17
N ALA A 469 6.47 -29.21 -7.65
CA ALA A 469 6.73 -28.44 -8.86
C ALA A 469 7.98 -27.54 -8.72
N ILE A 470 8.17 -26.90 -7.54
CA ILE A 470 9.38 -26.15 -7.20
C ILE A 470 10.59 -27.09 -7.22
N LEU A 471 10.55 -28.21 -6.48
CA LEU A 471 11.69 -29.16 -6.43
C LEU A 471 12.10 -29.64 -7.83
N ARG A 472 11.13 -29.87 -8.73
CA ARG A 472 11.40 -30.25 -10.12
C ARG A 472 12.04 -29.12 -10.94
N GLY A 473 11.64 -27.88 -10.74
CA GLY A 473 12.30 -26.74 -11.42
C GLY A 473 13.73 -26.54 -10.91
N LEU A 474 13.94 -26.70 -9.60
CA LEU A 474 15.26 -26.68 -8.98
C LEU A 474 16.17 -27.81 -9.51
N ALA A 475 15.62 -29.01 -9.71
CA ALA A 475 16.35 -30.14 -10.28
C ALA A 475 16.88 -29.85 -11.70
N GLU A 476 16.13 -29.06 -12.48
CA GLU A 476 16.51 -28.62 -13.84
C GLU A 476 17.38 -27.36 -13.85
N GLU A 477 17.73 -26.83 -12.69
CA GLU A 477 18.43 -25.54 -12.51
C GLU A 477 17.74 -24.37 -13.20
N GLU A 478 16.40 -24.34 -13.15
CA GLU A 478 15.59 -23.30 -13.75
C GLU A 478 15.69 -21.95 -13.01
N ASP A 479 15.42 -20.87 -13.75
CA ASP A 479 15.22 -19.57 -13.13
C ASP A 479 13.84 -19.49 -12.45
N PHE A 480 13.62 -18.49 -11.61
CA PHE A 480 12.37 -18.35 -10.86
C PHE A 480 11.16 -18.14 -11.77
N ALA A 481 11.33 -17.56 -12.96
CA ALA A 481 10.24 -17.38 -13.91
C ALA A 481 9.76 -18.71 -14.51
N ALA A 482 10.69 -19.62 -14.81
CA ALA A 482 10.36 -20.98 -15.24
C ALA A 482 9.75 -21.82 -14.10
N ILE A 483 10.25 -21.64 -12.86
CA ILE A 483 9.63 -22.26 -11.67
C ILE A 483 8.19 -21.78 -11.48
N ASP A 484 7.92 -20.47 -11.62
CA ASP A 484 6.56 -19.91 -11.55
C ASP A 484 5.63 -20.55 -12.60
N GLN A 485 6.13 -20.83 -13.81
CA GLN A 485 5.35 -21.55 -14.84
C GLN A 485 5.03 -22.99 -14.45
N ARG A 486 5.92 -23.67 -13.71
CA ARG A 486 5.65 -25.02 -13.18
C ARG A 486 4.60 -24.99 -12.08
N ILE A 487 4.72 -24.05 -11.15
CA ILE A 487 3.72 -23.82 -10.10
C ILE A 487 2.35 -23.57 -10.74
N ARG A 488 2.30 -22.74 -11.78
CA ARG A 488 1.08 -22.42 -12.50
C ARG A 488 0.36 -23.61 -13.12
N LYS A 489 1.11 -24.64 -13.51
CA LYS A 489 0.57 -25.91 -14.03
C LYS A 489 0.10 -26.84 -12.91
N ALA A 490 0.70 -26.73 -11.73
CA ALA A 490 0.43 -27.61 -10.58
C ALA A 490 -0.66 -27.06 -9.64
N GLN A 491 -0.82 -25.75 -9.56
CA GLN A 491 -1.82 -25.10 -8.71
C GLN A 491 -3.24 -25.49 -9.11
N TRP A 492 -4.14 -25.41 -8.14
CA TRP A 492 -5.54 -25.74 -8.34
C TRP A 492 -6.30 -24.54 -8.92
N HIS A 493 -7.56 -24.76 -9.28
CA HIS A 493 -8.38 -23.69 -9.82
C HIS A 493 -8.81 -22.73 -8.70
N HIS A 494 -8.54 -21.44 -8.91
CA HIS A 494 -8.94 -20.34 -8.05
C HIS A 494 -9.81 -19.37 -8.85
N ARG A 495 -10.67 -18.58 -8.19
CA ARG A 495 -11.46 -17.54 -8.89
C ARG A 495 -10.54 -16.57 -9.67
N GLN A 496 -9.33 -16.36 -9.13
CA GLN A 496 -8.24 -15.53 -9.62
C GLN A 496 -7.59 -16.07 -10.89
N SER A 497 -7.77 -17.35 -11.24
CA SER A 497 -7.26 -17.95 -12.48
C SER A 497 -7.77 -17.27 -13.75
N ARG A 498 -8.77 -16.38 -13.64
CA ARG A 498 -9.25 -15.49 -14.70
C ARG A 498 -8.25 -14.36 -15.05
N THR A 499 -7.30 -14.08 -14.18
CA THR A 499 -6.29 -13.04 -14.37
C THR A 499 -5.12 -13.59 -15.19
N PRO A 500 -4.77 -12.96 -16.32
CA PRO A 500 -3.53 -13.27 -17.01
C PRO A 500 -2.36 -13.19 -16.02
N ASP A 501 -1.45 -14.14 -16.11
CA ASP A 501 -0.29 -14.27 -15.21
C ASP A 501 -0.51 -14.55 -13.71
N PHE A 502 -1.74 -14.91 -13.29
CA PHE A 502 -1.96 -15.45 -11.93
C PHE A 502 -1.12 -16.71 -11.65
N VAL A 503 -0.38 -16.67 -10.54
CA VAL A 503 0.32 -17.80 -9.93
C VAL A 503 -0.06 -17.88 -8.45
N GLN A 504 -0.45 -19.06 -7.96
CA GLN A 504 -0.94 -19.24 -6.59
C GLN A 504 0.18 -19.09 -5.57
N PHE A 505 1.42 -19.46 -5.88
CA PHE A 505 2.57 -19.24 -5.02
C PHE A 505 3.48 -18.20 -5.64
N ILE A 506 3.57 -17.05 -5.00
CA ILE A 506 4.27 -15.90 -5.53
C ILE A 506 5.74 -15.99 -5.15
N GLY A 507 6.59 -16.17 -6.17
CA GLY A 507 8.03 -16.29 -6.02
C GLY A 507 8.79 -14.96 -5.90
N PRO A 508 10.11 -15.03 -5.66
CA PRO A 508 11.00 -13.86 -5.49
C PRO A 508 11.10 -12.94 -6.72
N ALA A 509 10.87 -13.49 -7.91
CA ALA A 509 10.96 -12.75 -9.17
C ALA A 509 9.66 -12.03 -9.56
N HIS A 510 8.58 -12.19 -8.79
CA HIS A 510 7.30 -11.63 -9.17
C HIS A 510 7.31 -10.08 -9.04
N PRO A 511 7.01 -9.31 -10.10
CA PRO A 511 7.12 -7.85 -10.08
C PRO A 511 6.28 -7.18 -8.99
N LEU A 512 5.11 -7.74 -8.64
CA LEU A 512 4.29 -7.24 -7.53
C LEU A 512 4.95 -7.44 -6.16
N VAL A 513 5.80 -8.47 -5.98
CA VAL A 513 6.54 -8.73 -4.73
C VAL A 513 7.65 -7.71 -4.54
N VAL A 514 8.48 -7.54 -5.57
CA VAL A 514 9.61 -6.60 -5.57
C VAL A 514 9.11 -5.17 -5.39
N ALA A 515 8.04 -4.82 -6.10
CA ALA A 515 7.43 -3.51 -6.00
C ALA A 515 6.71 -3.30 -4.66
N ARG A 516 5.62 -4.03 -4.40
CA ARG A 516 4.67 -3.64 -3.34
C ARG A 516 5.06 -4.07 -1.93
N TYR A 517 6.03 -4.97 -1.78
CA TYR A 517 6.32 -5.64 -0.50
C TYR A 517 7.75 -5.45 0.01
N GLN A 518 8.62 -4.76 -0.74
CA GLN A 518 9.93 -4.35 -0.24
C GLN A 518 9.77 -3.09 0.61
N ASP A 519 10.47 -3.06 1.75
CA ASP A 519 10.57 -1.96 2.71
C ASP A 519 12.04 -1.97 3.18
N ILE A 520 12.91 -1.41 2.33
CA ILE A 520 14.38 -1.51 2.42
C ILE A 520 14.90 -0.91 3.73
N ASN A 521 14.36 0.24 4.16
CA ASN A 521 14.72 0.89 5.42
C ASN A 521 13.86 0.41 6.61
N ARG A 522 12.86 -0.45 6.42
CA ARG A 522 12.08 -1.06 7.53
C ARG A 522 11.33 -0.03 8.39
N ASP A 523 10.92 1.08 7.80
CA ASP A 523 10.14 2.13 8.47
C ASP A 523 8.63 1.82 8.50
N GLY A 524 8.24 0.68 7.92
CA GLY A 524 6.85 0.26 7.85
C GLY A 524 6.11 0.83 6.65
N LYS A 525 6.80 1.45 5.69
CA LYS A 525 6.26 1.94 4.44
C LYS A 525 6.94 1.21 3.29
N ALA A 526 6.15 0.55 2.44
CA ALA A 526 6.76 -0.16 1.32
C ALA A 526 7.46 0.83 0.37
N ASP A 527 8.64 0.49 -0.16
CA ASP A 527 9.49 1.35 -1.00
C ASP A 527 8.76 1.87 -2.25
N TYR A 528 7.82 1.09 -2.78
CA TYR A 528 6.98 1.54 -3.90
C TYR A 528 6.13 2.77 -3.55
N TYR A 529 5.90 2.98 -2.27
CA TYR A 529 5.09 4.07 -1.72
C TYR A 529 5.92 5.07 -0.97
N ASP A 530 7.18 4.73 -0.69
CA ASP A 530 8.10 5.63 -0.06
C ASP A 530 8.73 6.59 -1.06
N GLY A 531 8.54 7.87 -0.80
CA GLY A 531 9.20 8.93 -1.56
C GLY A 531 10.59 9.22 -1.03
N PHE A 532 10.85 8.94 0.25
CA PHE A 532 12.04 9.37 0.98
C PHE A 532 12.55 8.28 1.93
N LEU A 533 13.61 7.61 1.50
CA LEU A 533 14.29 6.59 2.28
C LEU A 533 15.14 7.23 3.40
N ASP A 534 14.61 7.31 4.61
CA ASP A 534 15.31 7.85 5.78
C ASP A 534 16.25 6.78 6.37
N PHE A 535 17.54 7.10 6.49
CA PHE A 535 18.56 6.20 7.05
C PHE A 535 18.74 6.35 8.57
N ARG A 536 18.11 7.35 9.20
CA ARG A 536 18.27 7.65 10.63
C ARG A 536 17.15 7.04 11.46
N LEU A 537 16.99 5.72 11.35
CA LEU A 537 15.89 4.98 11.94
C LEU A 537 16.03 4.87 13.46
N VAL A 538 14.89 4.91 14.14
CA VAL A 538 14.74 4.72 15.58
C VAL A 538 13.77 3.57 15.78
N GLU A 539 14.25 2.49 16.39
CA GLU A 539 13.40 1.36 16.73
C GLU A 539 12.53 1.71 17.94
N ILE A 540 11.21 1.66 17.75
CA ILE A 540 10.26 1.91 18.84
C ILE A 540 9.62 0.58 19.23
N ALA A 541 9.78 0.20 20.50
CA ALA A 541 9.17 -0.98 21.09
C ALA A 541 7.70 -0.76 21.44
N GLU A 542 6.93 -1.85 21.50
CA GLU A 542 5.55 -1.82 21.96
C GLU A 542 5.45 -1.64 23.49
N SER A 543 4.48 -0.84 23.93
CA SER A 543 4.10 -0.66 25.33
C SER A 543 2.62 -0.93 25.51
N LEU A 544 2.31 -2.11 26.03
CA LEU A 544 0.94 -2.57 26.24
C LEU A 544 0.19 -1.68 27.24
N LYS A 545 0.81 -1.36 28.39
CA LYS A 545 0.17 -0.60 29.49
C LYS A 545 -0.22 0.82 29.09
N ASP A 546 0.58 1.45 28.24
CA ASP A 546 0.41 2.83 27.83
C ASP A 546 -0.11 2.96 26.39
N SER A 547 -0.70 1.89 25.85
CA SER A 547 -1.04 1.80 24.43
C SER A 547 -1.95 2.94 23.95
N ALA A 548 -2.87 3.41 24.81
CA ALA A 548 -3.81 4.49 24.47
C ALA A 548 -3.30 5.90 24.81
N VAL A 549 -2.09 6.03 25.39
CA VAL A 549 -1.56 7.31 25.87
C VAL A 549 -0.59 7.90 24.84
N PRO A 550 -0.92 9.04 24.19
CA PRO A 550 -0.03 9.68 23.22
C PRO A 550 1.26 10.20 23.87
N ARG A 551 2.41 9.95 23.25
CA ARG A 551 3.74 10.40 23.70
C ARG A 551 4.63 10.73 22.51
N ASP A 552 5.39 11.81 22.59
CA ASP A 552 6.40 12.11 21.56
C ASP A 552 7.46 10.99 21.52
N PRO A 553 7.66 10.31 20.37
CA PRO A 553 8.68 9.27 20.24
C PRO A 553 10.12 9.82 20.21
N GLY A 554 10.31 11.14 20.17
CA GLY A 554 11.64 11.76 20.03
C GLY A 554 12.26 11.57 18.65
N ALA A 555 11.46 11.15 17.67
CA ALA A 555 11.87 10.85 16.30
C ALA A 555 10.84 11.37 15.30
N SER A 556 11.30 11.83 14.13
CA SER A 556 10.37 12.22 13.06
C SER A 556 9.62 10.99 12.51
N PRO A 557 8.42 11.16 11.93
CA PRO A 557 7.63 10.03 11.46
C PRO A 557 8.35 9.11 10.47
N SER A 558 9.19 9.65 9.58
CA SER A 558 10.00 8.88 8.62
C SER A 558 11.10 8.02 9.27
N GLN A 559 11.42 8.27 10.55
CA GLN A 559 12.48 7.57 11.27
C GLN A 559 11.95 6.38 12.08
N ILE A 560 10.64 6.25 12.27
CA ILE A 560 10.07 5.24 13.16
C ILE A 560 10.19 3.85 12.52
N SER A 561 10.82 2.91 13.22
CA SER A 561 11.06 1.54 12.76
C SER A 561 10.83 0.52 13.89
N GLY A 562 11.29 -0.71 13.71
CA GLY A 562 11.21 -1.77 14.74
C GLY A 562 9.80 -2.33 14.93
N GLU A 563 9.41 -2.59 16.18
CA GLU A 563 8.10 -3.19 16.50
C GLU A 563 6.94 -2.27 16.11
N ALA A 564 7.13 -0.94 16.21
CA ALA A 564 6.14 0.03 15.74
C ALA A 564 5.77 -0.17 14.26
N ALA A 565 6.77 -0.17 13.39
CA ALA A 565 6.61 -0.39 11.95
C ALA A 565 6.06 -1.78 11.61
N ARG A 566 6.44 -2.81 12.40
CA ARG A 566 5.86 -4.17 12.31
C ARG A 566 4.37 -4.18 12.63
N GLY A 567 3.96 -3.53 13.72
CA GLY A 567 2.56 -3.42 14.12
C GLY A 567 1.70 -2.68 13.08
N LEU A 568 2.23 -1.65 12.43
CA LEU A 568 1.51 -0.93 11.36
C LEU A 568 1.34 -1.78 10.09
N GLY A 569 2.41 -2.46 9.65
CA GLY A 569 2.35 -3.43 8.55
C GLY A 569 1.28 -4.49 8.78
N TRP A 570 1.20 -4.99 10.02
CA TRP A 570 0.20 -5.97 10.41
C TRP A 570 -1.23 -5.40 10.47
N ALA A 571 -1.41 -4.18 10.97
CA ALA A 571 -2.71 -3.50 10.95
C ALA A 571 -3.26 -3.36 9.52
N ALA A 572 -2.42 -2.94 8.57
CA ALA A 572 -2.79 -2.85 7.17
C ALA A 572 -3.08 -4.23 6.55
N GLY A 573 -2.25 -5.23 6.84
CA GLY A 573 -2.47 -6.61 6.40
C GLY A 573 -3.80 -7.18 6.90
N SER A 574 -4.16 -6.90 8.15
CA SER A 574 -5.42 -7.34 8.77
C SER A 574 -6.65 -6.77 8.06
N LEU A 575 -6.60 -5.52 7.59
CA LEU A 575 -7.70 -4.93 6.82
C LEU A 575 -7.97 -5.66 5.50
N ASN A 576 -6.93 -6.18 4.84
CA ASN A 576 -7.13 -7.00 3.63
C ASN A 576 -7.88 -8.31 3.96
N ARG A 577 -7.67 -8.88 5.15
CA ARG A 577 -8.42 -10.05 5.64
C ARG A 577 -9.86 -9.69 5.93
N VAL A 578 -10.08 -8.57 6.60
CA VAL A 578 -11.43 -8.05 6.87
C VAL A 578 -12.23 -7.95 5.59
N THR A 579 -11.67 -7.34 4.54
CA THR A 579 -12.38 -7.19 3.27
C THR A 579 -12.64 -8.49 2.53
N GLN A 580 -11.90 -9.56 2.85
CA GLN A 580 -12.05 -10.86 2.22
C GLN A 580 -13.06 -11.75 2.96
N TYR A 581 -13.14 -11.61 4.29
CA TYR A 581 -13.91 -12.47 5.18
C TYR A 581 -15.01 -11.70 5.91
N SER A 582 -15.59 -10.71 5.25
CA SER A 582 -16.76 -9.99 5.71
C SER A 582 -17.50 -9.38 4.52
N GLU A 583 -18.69 -9.91 4.24
CA GLU A 583 -19.60 -9.42 3.21
C GLU A 583 -19.95 -7.93 3.36
N LEU A 584 -19.77 -7.36 4.57
CA LEU A 584 -19.99 -5.94 4.83
C LEU A 584 -19.11 -5.02 3.97
N TRP A 585 -18.02 -5.55 3.42
CA TRP A 585 -17.06 -4.82 2.59
C TRP A 585 -17.23 -5.05 1.09
N ASP A 586 -18.16 -5.93 0.65
CA ASP A 586 -18.31 -6.37 -0.75
C ASP A 586 -18.52 -5.24 -1.77
N SER A 587 -19.03 -4.09 -1.30
CA SER A 587 -19.26 -2.90 -2.14
C SER A 587 -17.99 -2.08 -2.43
N LEU A 588 -16.86 -2.38 -1.77
CA LEU A 588 -15.61 -1.66 -1.96
C LEU A 588 -15.16 -1.76 -3.44
N PRO A 589 -14.92 -0.64 -4.15
CA PRO A 589 -14.51 -0.68 -5.55
C PRO A 589 -13.22 -1.44 -5.77
N GLY A 590 -13.15 -2.23 -6.85
CA GLY A 590 -11.96 -3.02 -7.15
C GLY A 590 -11.77 -4.20 -6.22
N GLN A 591 -12.84 -4.69 -5.58
CA GLN A 591 -12.93 -6.00 -4.93
C GLN A 591 -12.58 -7.11 -5.94
N ALA A 592 -11.30 -7.34 -6.09
CA ALA A 592 -10.76 -8.63 -6.45
C ALA A 592 -9.73 -8.95 -5.38
N GLU A 593 -9.69 -10.20 -4.93
CA GLU A 593 -8.63 -10.79 -4.10
C GLU A 593 -7.21 -10.56 -4.68
N ILE A 594 -7.12 -9.96 -5.88
CA ILE A 594 -5.95 -9.54 -6.65
C ILE A 594 -5.29 -8.25 -6.10
N LEU A 595 -5.99 -7.38 -5.38
CA LEU A 595 -5.47 -6.01 -5.18
C LEU A 595 -4.81 -5.70 -3.84
N TYR A 596 -5.09 -6.43 -2.75
CA TYR A 596 -4.64 -6.09 -1.39
C TYR A 596 -4.71 -4.58 -1.18
N ALA A 597 -5.96 -4.08 -1.12
CA ALA A 597 -6.23 -2.66 -1.17
C ALA A 597 -5.45 -1.89 -0.09
N PHE A 598 -5.33 -2.44 1.11
CA PHE A 598 -4.68 -1.80 2.24
C PHE A 598 -3.21 -2.14 2.35
N ARG A 599 -2.42 -1.13 2.69
CA ARG A 599 -0.98 -1.22 2.82
C ARG A 599 -0.50 -0.20 3.84
N ALA A 600 0.58 -0.50 4.53
CA ALA A 600 1.14 0.45 5.48
C ALA A 600 1.77 1.63 4.73
N GLY A 601 1.34 2.83 5.10
CA GLY A 601 1.77 4.10 4.52
C GLY A 601 2.81 4.84 5.37
N GLY A 602 3.22 4.26 6.49
CA GLY A 602 4.13 4.87 7.46
C GLY A 602 3.43 5.70 8.53
N PHE A 603 4.22 6.44 9.30
CA PHE A 603 3.73 7.28 10.39
C PHE A 603 3.52 8.73 9.94
N PHE A 604 2.74 9.49 10.72
CA PHE A 604 2.58 10.93 10.58
C PHE A 604 2.59 11.63 11.94
N SER A 605 2.61 12.96 11.96
CA SER A 605 2.46 13.75 13.19
C SER A 605 1.64 15.01 12.92
N GLY A 606 1.35 15.79 13.96
CA GLY A 606 0.79 17.14 13.80
C GLY A 606 1.71 18.06 12.99
N ALA A 607 3.04 17.85 13.07
CA ALA A 607 4.05 18.58 12.32
C ALA A 607 4.21 18.04 10.87
N GLU A 608 3.90 16.78 10.63
CA GLU A 608 3.95 16.20 9.28
C GLU A 608 2.61 15.50 8.96
N PRO A 609 1.50 16.26 8.86
CA PRO A 609 0.18 15.66 8.70
C PRO A 609 0.00 15.13 7.28
N PRO A 610 -0.77 14.04 7.09
CA PRO A 610 -1.02 13.52 5.76
C PRO A 610 -1.84 14.53 4.94
N ARG A 611 -1.42 14.76 3.70
CA ARG A 611 -2.09 15.67 2.74
C ARG A 611 -2.84 14.86 1.67
N ASP A 612 -3.62 15.52 0.81
CA ASP A 612 -4.36 14.85 -0.29
C ASP A 612 -5.26 13.69 0.15
N VAL A 613 -5.83 13.75 1.35
CA VAL A 613 -6.73 12.71 1.86
C VAL A 613 -8.18 13.06 1.50
N PRO A 614 -8.91 12.20 0.76
CA PRO A 614 -10.32 12.42 0.49
C PRO A 614 -11.16 12.37 1.78
N ALA A 615 -11.98 13.40 2.02
CA ALA A 615 -12.82 13.51 3.21
C ALA A 615 -14.22 12.89 3.08
N GLY A 616 -14.77 12.85 1.85
CA GLY A 616 -16.14 12.40 1.63
C GLY A 616 -17.17 13.28 2.33
N LYS A 617 -18.24 12.66 2.86
CA LYS A 617 -19.30 13.31 3.65
C LYS A 617 -19.03 13.28 5.16
N GLY A 618 -17.83 12.86 5.58
CA GLY A 618 -17.46 12.75 6.99
C GLY A 618 -17.34 14.09 7.71
N PRO A 619 -17.24 14.08 9.05
CA PRO A 619 -17.00 15.28 9.83
C PRO A 619 -15.66 15.92 9.45
N ARG A 620 -15.61 17.26 9.51
CA ARG A 620 -14.37 18.01 9.30
C ARG A 620 -13.45 17.78 10.50
N GLY A 621 -12.19 17.42 10.24
CA GLY A 621 -11.22 17.13 11.29
C GLY A 621 -9.80 17.46 10.87
N GLU A 622 -8.97 17.78 11.86
CA GLU A 622 -7.53 17.98 11.67
C GLU A 622 -6.83 16.62 11.58
N LEU A 623 -6.48 16.20 10.36
CA LEU A 623 -5.85 14.91 10.10
C LEU A 623 -4.62 14.64 10.97
N GLY A 624 -3.81 15.67 11.21
CA GLY A 624 -2.59 15.59 12.02
C GLY A 624 -2.83 15.23 13.49
N ARG A 625 -4.07 15.24 13.97
CA ARG A 625 -4.44 14.88 15.35
C ARG A 625 -5.19 13.56 15.44
N LEU A 626 -5.54 12.93 14.33
CA LEU A 626 -6.23 11.64 14.38
C LEU A 626 -5.23 10.53 14.77
N PRO A 627 -5.63 9.50 15.52
CA PRO A 627 -4.75 8.35 15.83
C PRO A 627 -4.31 7.57 14.59
N ALA A 628 -5.18 7.47 13.59
CA ALA A 628 -4.95 6.79 12.33
C ALA A 628 -5.58 7.61 11.20
N VAL A 629 -5.08 7.42 9.97
CA VAL A 629 -5.68 7.97 8.75
C VAL A 629 -5.53 6.96 7.63
N VAL A 630 -6.61 6.61 6.95
CA VAL A 630 -6.56 5.81 5.72
C VAL A 630 -6.68 6.74 4.51
N ARG A 631 -5.83 6.59 3.51
CA ARG A 631 -5.92 7.35 2.26
C ARG A 631 -6.31 6.43 1.12
N TYR A 632 -7.60 6.41 0.78
CA TYR A 632 -8.08 5.73 -0.42
C TYR A 632 -7.63 6.47 -1.69
N VAL A 633 -7.04 5.73 -2.62
CA VAL A 633 -6.49 6.21 -3.89
C VAL A 633 -6.98 5.30 -5.01
N ARG A 634 -7.73 5.90 -5.94
CA ARG A 634 -8.19 5.25 -7.16
C ARG A 634 -7.09 5.28 -8.22
N ASP A 635 -6.96 4.17 -8.94
CA ASP A 635 -6.08 4.09 -10.11
C ASP A 635 -6.61 5.04 -11.22
N PRO A 636 -5.79 5.97 -11.74
CA PRO A 636 -6.18 6.80 -12.87
C PRO A 636 -6.50 6.02 -14.15
N ALA A 637 -5.95 4.81 -14.32
CA ALA A 637 -6.04 3.99 -15.53
C ALA A 637 -7.10 2.88 -15.46
N GLY A 638 -7.72 2.65 -14.31
CA GLY A 638 -8.67 1.55 -14.09
C GLY A 638 -9.66 1.80 -12.95
N ASP A 639 -10.43 0.78 -12.59
CA ASP A 639 -11.38 0.83 -11.46
C ASP A 639 -10.76 0.29 -10.15
N ALA A 640 -9.43 0.07 -10.13
CA ALA A 640 -8.71 -0.43 -8.97
C ALA A 640 -8.63 0.62 -7.84
N LEU A 641 -8.82 0.16 -6.61
CA LEU A 641 -8.71 0.97 -5.40
C LEU A 641 -7.55 0.47 -4.54
N THR A 642 -6.75 1.40 -4.03
CA THR A 642 -5.72 1.15 -3.00
C THR A 642 -5.94 2.09 -1.83
N ALA A 643 -5.35 1.80 -0.67
CA ALA A 643 -5.53 2.51 0.57
C ALA A 643 -4.22 2.53 1.36
N ASP A 644 -3.63 3.70 1.58
CA ASP A 644 -2.52 3.83 2.54
C ASP A 644 -3.09 3.86 3.96
N VAL A 645 -2.54 3.04 4.84
CA VAL A 645 -2.84 3.04 6.26
C VAL A 645 -1.74 3.79 6.99
N LEU A 646 -2.07 4.96 7.53
CA LEU A 646 -1.14 5.84 8.22
C LEU A 646 -1.47 5.85 9.71
N PHE A 647 -0.45 5.97 10.56
CA PHE A 647 -0.64 5.98 12.01
C PHE A 647 0.09 7.13 12.68
N HIS A 648 -0.50 7.68 13.75
CA HIS A 648 0.10 8.82 14.43
C HIS A 648 1.35 8.37 15.19
N SER A 649 2.47 9.06 14.95
CA SER A 649 3.79 8.84 15.56
C SER A 649 3.76 8.83 17.08
N HIS A 650 2.91 9.66 17.70
CA HIS A 650 2.75 9.66 19.16
C HIS A 650 2.09 8.40 19.75
N LEU A 651 1.60 7.50 18.90
CA LEU A 651 1.08 6.19 19.27
C LEU A 651 1.92 5.07 18.62
N SER A 652 3.14 5.38 18.18
CA SER A 652 4.04 4.39 17.58
C SER A 652 4.36 3.25 18.55
N HIS A 653 4.41 3.52 19.86
CA HIS A 653 4.58 2.52 20.91
C HIS A 653 3.33 1.68 21.20
N SER A 654 2.15 2.00 20.66
CA SER A 654 0.92 1.27 21.00
C SER A 654 1.03 -0.21 20.63
N ALA A 655 0.37 -1.09 21.41
CA ALA A 655 0.22 -2.50 21.04
C ALA A 655 -0.29 -2.63 19.61
N GLN A 656 0.30 -3.55 18.82
CA GLN A 656 -0.12 -3.81 17.44
C GLN A 656 -1.64 -4.08 17.32
N GLU A 657 -2.24 -4.75 18.32
CA GLU A 657 -3.67 -5.04 18.37
C GLU A 657 -4.50 -3.76 18.45
N LEU A 658 -4.11 -2.80 19.29
CA LEU A 658 -4.79 -1.51 19.38
C LEU A 658 -4.60 -0.70 18.10
N LYS A 659 -3.38 -0.68 17.52
CA LYS A 659 -3.13 -0.03 16.22
C LYS A 659 -4.10 -0.54 15.17
N ARG A 660 -4.26 -1.87 15.08
CA ARG A 660 -5.16 -2.54 14.15
C ARG A 660 -6.62 -2.15 14.35
N LEU A 661 -7.10 -2.04 15.59
CA LEU A 661 -8.49 -1.62 15.88
C LEU A 661 -8.75 -0.17 15.45
N LEU A 662 -7.84 0.74 15.78
CA LEU A 662 -7.96 2.16 15.43
C LEU A 662 -7.88 2.37 13.90
N VAL A 663 -6.98 1.67 13.23
CA VAL A 663 -6.86 1.63 11.78
C VAL A 663 -8.14 1.07 11.14
N ALA A 664 -8.70 -0.01 11.69
CA ALA A 664 -9.90 -0.62 11.14
C ALA A 664 -11.14 0.28 11.26
N ALA A 665 -11.29 0.94 12.41
CA ALA A 665 -12.35 1.91 12.62
C ALA A 665 -12.25 3.09 11.65
N GLU A 666 -11.04 3.61 11.45
CA GLU A 666 -10.82 4.70 10.51
C GLU A 666 -11.14 4.28 9.06
N ALA A 667 -10.64 3.12 8.63
CA ALA A 667 -10.91 2.57 7.30
C ALA A 667 -12.40 2.42 7.04
N TRP A 668 -13.13 1.84 8.00
CA TRP A 668 -14.57 1.62 7.94
C TRP A 668 -15.33 2.94 7.73
N TRP A 669 -15.07 3.92 8.60
CA TRP A 669 -15.75 5.21 8.51
C TRP A 669 -15.39 5.98 7.26
N ARG A 670 -14.12 5.96 6.86
CA ARG A 670 -13.71 6.67 5.65
C ARG A 670 -14.29 6.05 4.39
N ALA A 671 -14.41 4.73 4.33
CA ALA A 671 -15.08 4.06 3.22
C ALA A 671 -16.57 4.43 3.15
N ILE A 672 -17.26 4.53 4.29
CA ILE A 672 -18.65 5.02 4.37
C ILE A 672 -18.73 6.49 3.92
N ASP A 673 -17.86 7.35 4.43
CA ASP A 673 -17.86 8.78 4.13
C ASP A 673 -17.63 9.05 2.64
N LEU A 674 -16.78 8.24 2.00
CA LEU A 674 -16.50 8.31 0.56
C LEU A 674 -17.59 7.66 -0.30
N GLY A 675 -18.61 7.05 0.31
CA GLY A 675 -19.68 6.33 -0.40
C GLY A 675 -19.18 5.07 -1.10
N TYR A 676 -18.21 4.39 -0.51
CA TYR A 676 -17.76 3.07 -0.98
C TYR A 676 -18.50 1.94 -0.28
N LEU A 677 -18.99 2.19 0.93
CA LEU A 677 -19.85 1.29 1.72
C LEU A 677 -21.16 2.00 2.05
N ALA A 678 -22.09 1.27 2.69
CA ALA A 678 -23.32 1.79 3.29
C ALA A 678 -24.45 2.24 2.34
N ASP A 679 -24.46 1.76 1.09
CA ASP A 679 -25.55 2.06 0.14
C ASP A 679 -26.82 1.19 0.34
N ALA A 680 -26.79 0.22 1.27
CA ALA A 680 -27.88 -0.73 1.48
C ALA A 680 -28.10 -1.08 2.97
N PRO A 681 -29.33 -1.44 3.36
CA PRO A 681 -29.62 -1.93 4.71
C PRO A 681 -28.81 -3.18 5.05
N PRO A 682 -28.33 -3.32 6.30
CA PRO A 682 -28.59 -2.45 7.45
C PRO A 682 -27.62 -1.26 7.60
N LEU A 683 -26.66 -1.10 6.69
CA LEU A 683 -25.60 -0.09 6.79
C LEU A 683 -26.06 1.32 6.37
N ASP A 684 -27.30 1.49 5.94
CA ASP A 684 -27.91 2.77 5.57
C ASP A 684 -28.25 3.65 6.78
N THR A 685 -28.06 3.16 8.01
CA THR A 685 -28.33 3.88 9.27
C THR A 685 -27.08 4.01 10.15
N PRO A 686 -26.96 5.08 10.97
CA PRO A 686 -25.86 5.21 11.93
C PRO A 686 -25.73 4.01 12.89
N LEU A 687 -26.87 3.49 13.37
CA LEU A 687 -26.91 2.32 14.25
C LEU A 687 -26.34 1.07 13.57
N GLY A 688 -26.74 0.78 12.32
CA GLY A 688 -26.21 -0.34 11.58
C GLY A 688 -24.73 -0.19 11.21
N GLN A 689 -24.28 1.02 10.88
CA GLN A 689 -22.86 1.31 10.63
C GLN A 689 -22.00 1.08 11.86
N ARG A 690 -22.45 1.52 13.05
CA ARG A 690 -21.73 1.30 14.32
C ARG A 690 -21.82 -0.15 14.79
N ALA A 691 -22.93 -0.85 14.53
CA ALA A 691 -23.04 -2.29 14.78
C ALA A 691 -22.06 -3.10 13.91
N GLY A 692 -21.96 -2.77 12.61
CA GLY A 692 -20.97 -3.35 11.71
C GLY A 692 -19.54 -3.09 12.20
N LEU A 693 -19.24 -1.87 12.65
CA LEU A 693 -17.95 -1.53 13.26
C LEU A 693 -17.67 -2.39 14.51
N LEU A 694 -18.62 -2.56 15.42
CA LEU A 694 -18.42 -3.38 16.63
C LEU A 694 -18.11 -4.84 16.29
N LEU A 695 -18.83 -5.44 15.33
CA LEU A 695 -18.57 -6.80 14.87
C LEU A 695 -17.18 -6.94 14.25
N LEU A 696 -16.79 -5.96 13.42
CA LEU A 696 -15.45 -5.87 12.84
C LEU A 696 -14.36 -5.85 13.94
N LEU A 697 -14.49 -4.94 14.91
CA LEU A 697 -13.50 -4.80 16.00
C LEU A 697 -13.43 -6.06 16.87
N ALA A 698 -14.57 -6.69 17.16
CA ALA A 698 -14.63 -7.91 17.94
C ALA A 698 -13.98 -9.09 17.19
N GLY A 699 -14.29 -9.25 15.90
CA GLY A 699 -13.72 -10.29 15.05
C GLY A 699 -12.21 -10.15 14.87
N LEU A 700 -11.70 -8.92 14.81
CA LEU A 700 -10.24 -8.68 14.78
C LEU A 700 -9.58 -9.23 16.05
N LEU A 701 -10.21 -9.10 17.23
CA LEU A 701 -9.69 -9.63 18.49
C LEU A 701 -9.86 -11.15 18.68
N GLU A 702 -10.34 -11.90 17.68
CA GLU A 702 -10.39 -13.36 17.70
C GLU A 702 -9.01 -13.98 17.41
N PHE A 703 -8.13 -13.91 18.40
CA PHE A 703 -6.85 -14.62 18.38
C PHE A 703 -6.55 -15.25 19.75
N PRO A 704 -5.79 -16.36 19.77
CA PRO A 704 -5.56 -17.11 21.00
C PRO A 704 -4.56 -16.39 21.92
N ALA A 705 -5.11 -15.54 22.79
CA ALA A 705 -4.43 -14.77 23.83
C ALA A 705 -5.20 -14.82 25.17
N ASP A 706 -4.57 -14.31 26.22
CA ASP A 706 -5.20 -14.15 27.54
C ASP A 706 -6.46 -13.28 27.43
N GLN A 707 -7.57 -13.71 28.02
CA GLN A 707 -8.85 -13.00 27.87
C GLN A 707 -8.84 -11.63 28.57
N ASN A 708 -8.14 -11.47 29.69
CA ASN A 708 -8.02 -10.17 30.35
C ASN A 708 -7.21 -9.19 29.47
N PHE A 709 -6.21 -9.70 28.75
CA PHE A 709 -5.46 -8.91 27.79
C PHE A 709 -6.35 -8.42 26.64
N VAL A 710 -7.13 -9.33 26.05
CA VAL A 710 -8.04 -8.99 24.94
C VAL A 710 -9.12 -8.00 25.39
N ASP A 711 -9.71 -8.22 26.56
CA ASP A 711 -10.77 -7.36 27.08
C ASP A 711 -10.22 -5.98 27.50
N GLY A 712 -8.97 -5.91 27.98
CA GLY A 712 -8.29 -4.63 28.22
C GLY A 712 -8.06 -3.82 26.94
N LEU A 713 -7.61 -4.46 25.85
CA LEU A 713 -7.46 -3.82 24.54
C LEU A 713 -8.82 -3.36 23.98
N TRP A 714 -9.86 -4.15 24.17
CA TRP A 714 -11.22 -3.82 23.77
C TRP A 714 -11.72 -2.56 24.47
N GLU A 715 -11.61 -2.46 25.80
CA GLU A 715 -12.01 -1.27 26.55
C GLU A 715 -11.22 -0.02 26.14
N MET A 716 -9.90 -0.15 25.92
CA MET A 716 -9.09 0.97 25.41
C MET A 716 -9.57 1.44 24.03
N ALA A 717 -9.89 0.51 23.13
CA ALA A 717 -10.39 0.84 21.81
C ALA A 717 -11.77 1.53 21.87
N LEU A 718 -12.69 1.04 22.71
CA LEU A 718 -14.00 1.67 22.87
C LEU A 718 -13.90 3.11 23.37
N ASP A 719 -13.07 3.41 24.37
CA ASP A 719 -12.88 4.79 24.84
C ASP A 719 -12.25 5.68 23.77
N MET A 720 -11.20 5.21 23.10
CA MET A 720 -10.55 5.97 22.03
C MET A 720 -11.50 6.22 20.84
N LEU A 721 -12.42 5.31 20.56
CA LEU A 721 -13.41 5.40 19.47
C LEU A 721 -14.75 6.02 19.91
N GLN A 722 -14.85 6.51 21.15
CA GLN A 722 -16.08 7.14 21.67
C GLN A 722 -17.30 6.21 21.50
N LEU A 723 -17.11 4.93 21.78
CA LEU A 723 -18.17 3.92 21.80
C LEU A 723 -18.59 3.65 23.26
N PRO A 724 -19.86 3.30 23.51
CA PRO A 724 -20.30 2.91 24.84
C PRO A 724 -19.54 1.67 25.31
N ARG A 725 -19.27 1.61 26.61
CA ARG A 725 -18.66 0.43 27.24
C ARG A 725 -19.59 -0.77 27.08
N LEU A 726 -19.14 -1.75 26.31
CA LEU A 726 -19.89 -2.96 25.95
C LEU A 726 -19.00 -4.17 26.14
N SER A 727 -19.54 -5.30 26.57
CA SER A 727 -18.77 -6.53 26.63
C SER A 727 -18.45 -7.03 25.23
N ARG A 728 -17.18 -7.30 24.93
CA ARG A 728 -16.78 -7.99 23.68
C ARG A 728 -17.53 -9.30 23.47
N SER A 729 -17.76 -10.07 24.53
CA SER A 729 -18.52 -11.34 24.47
C SER A 729 -19.98 -11.15 24.04
N LEU A 730 -20.60 -10.00 24.31
CA LEU A 730 -21.95 -9.68 23.80
C LEU A 730 -21.91 -9.58 22.27
N ILE A 731 -20.95 -8.83 21.74
CA ILE A 731 -20.80 -8.59 20.30
C ILE A 731 -20.39 -9.87 19.57
N ARG A 732 -19.39 -10.60 20.10
CA ARG A 732 -18.84 -11.82 19.50
C ARG A 732 -19.90 -12.89 19.26
N ARG A 733 -20.84 -13.07 20.19
CA ARG A 733 -21.90 -14.09 20.08
C ARG A 733 -22.87 -13.84 18.93
N CYS A 734 -22.89 -12.63 18.37
CA CYS A 734 -23.71 -12.32 17.20
C CYS A 734 -23.10 -12.88 15.90
N ASN A 735 -21.83 -13.32 15.90
CA ASN A 735 -21.22 -14.05 14.79
C ASN A 735 -21.31 -15.57 15.07
N SER A 736 -22.08 -16.30 14.27
CA SER A 736 -22.39 -17.72 14.50
C SER A 736 -21.54 -18.65 13.64
N ASP A 737 -21.67 -19.95 13.86
CA ASP A 737 -21.06 -20.97 13.00
C ASP A 737 -21.55 -20.85 11.55
N GLU A 738 -22.81 -20.44 11.34
CA GLU A 738 -23.34 -20.15 10.00
C GLU A 738 -22.59 -18.99 9.32
N ASP A 739 -22.19 -17.96 10.06
CA ASP A 739 -21.36 -16.90 9.49
C ASP A 739 -19.98 -17.43 9.12
N HIS A 740 -19.36 -18.23 10.00
CA HIS A 740 -18.04 -18.82 9.75
C HIS A 740 -18.04 -19.76 8.54
N ASP A 741 -19.09 -20.58 8.39
CA ASP A 741 -19.28 -21.47 7.24
C ASP A 741 -19.42 -20.69 5.92
N ASN A 742 -19.99 -19.48 5.99
CA ASN A 742 -20.08 -18.55 4.86
C ASN A 742 -18.83 -17.66 4.69
N GLY A 743 -17.79 -17.86 5.51
CA GLY A 743 -16.55 -17.09 5.45
C GLY A 743 -16.63 -15.70 6.08
N ASN A 744 -17.67 -15.39 6.84
CA ASN A 744 -17.87 -14.11 7.51
C ASN A 744 -17.30 -14.10 8.94
N TYR A 745 -15.99 -13.89 9.07
CA TYR A 745 -15.28 -13.86 10.36
C TYR A 745 -15.26 -12.48 11.02
N TYR A 746 -15.43 -11.40 10.25
CA TYR A 746 -15.32 -10.02 10.76
C TYR A 746 -16.67 -9.27 10.71
N GLY A 747 -17.76 -10.02 10.80
CA GLY A 747 -19.12 -9.51 10.79
C GLY A 747 -19.85 -9.75 9.48
N SER A 748 -21.17 -9.90 9.60
CA SER A 748 -22.12 -10.13 8.50
C SER A 748 -23.37 -9.27 8.69
N VAL A 749 -24.19 -9.16 7.64
CA VAL A 749 -25.52 -8.55 7.71
C VAL A 749 -26.40 -9.29 8.71
N ARG A 750 -26.30 -10.62 8.77
CA ARG A 750 -26.99 -11.46 9.76
C ARG A 750 -26.57 -11.09 11.18
N GLY A 751 -25.26 -10.98 11.43
CA GLY A 751 -24.72 -10.59 12.72
C GLY A 751 -25.15 -9.18 13.17
N ILE A 752 -25.25 -8.23 12.24
CA ILE A 752 -25.81 -6.89 12.54
C ILE A 752 -27.27 -7.02 12.98
N ARG A 753 -28.09 -7.77 12.24
CA ARG A 753 -29.51 -7.97 12.57
C ARG A 753 -29.70 -8.67 13.91
N GLU A 754 -28.85 -9.63 14.25
CA GLU A 754 -28.86 -10.26 15.57
C GLU A 754 -28.55 -9.23 16.67
N LEU A 755 -27.52 -8.41 16.46
CA LEU A 755 -27.07 -7.42 17.44
C LEU A 755 -28.10 -6.32 17.70
N ILE A 756 -28.65 -5.70 16.65
CA ILE A 756 -29.50 -4.49 16.78
C ILE A 756 -30.97 -4.71 16.41
N GLY A 757 -31.33 -5.89 15.92
CA GLY A 757 -32.67 -6.22 15.43
C GLY A 757 -32.86 -5.90 13.95
N THR A 758 -34.06 -6.20 13.44
CA THR A 758 -34.49 -5.82 12.08
C THR A 758 -35.37 -4.58 12.12
N ALA A 759 -35.80 -4.11 10.95
CA ALA A 759 -36.77 -3.01 10.86
C ALA A 759 -38.09 -3.37 11.56
N GLU A 760 -38.50 -4.64 11.49
CA GLU A 760 -39.73 -5.19 12.05
C GLU A 760 -39.61 -5.57 13.53
N ALA A 761 -38.41 -5.98 13.97
CA ALA A 761 -38.13 -6.41 15.33
C ALA A 761 -36.88 -5.70 15.87
N ARG A 762 -37.05 -4.44 16.33
CA ARG A 762 -35.96 -3.59 16.79
C ARG A 762 -35.42 -4.00 18.15
N GLY A 763 -34.12 -3.83 18.35
CA GLY A 763 -33.45 -3.93 19.63
C GLY A 763 -32.37 -5.01 19.67
N GLY A 764 -32.65 -6.17 19.06
CA GLY A 764 -31.71 -7.29 19.01
C GLY A 764 -31.19 -7.72 20.39
N THR A 765 -30.06 -8.42 20.41
CA THR A 765 -29.37 -8.80 21.64
C THR A 765 -28.87 -7.58 22.42
N LEU A 766 -28.46 -6.52 21.74
CA LEU A 766 -27.88 -5.33 22.35
C LEU A 766 -28.87 -4.61 23.26
N LYS A 767 -30.08 -4.32 22.78
CA LYS A 767 -31.09 -3.60 23.58
C LYS A 767 -31.58 -4.42 24.77
N GLN A 768 -31.60 -5.75 24.64
CA GLN A 768 -31.95 -6.64 25.75
C GLN A 768 -30.88 -6.60 26.86
N ALA A 769 -29.60 -6.58 26.48
CA ALA A 769 -28.49 -6.59 27.42
C ALA A 769 -28.16 -5.20 27.99
N ASN A 770 -28.19 -4.16 27.16
CA ASN A 770 -27.86 -2.77 27.53
C ASN A 770 -28.68 -1.77 26.68
N PRO A 771 -29.89 -1.40 27.13
CA PRO A 771 -30.75 -0.43 26.43
C PRO A 771 -30.09 0.95 26.24
N GLU A 772 -29.29 1.43 27.20
CA GLU A 772 -28.67 2.75 27.13
C GLU A 772 -27.62 2.82 26.03
N ALA A 773 -26.75 1.81 25.94
CA ALA A 773 -25.77 1.71 24.87
C ALA A 773 -26.44 1.56 23.48
N TYR A 774 -27.60 0.89 23.39
CA TYR A 774 -28.38 0.84 22.15
C TYR A 774 -28.82 2.23 21.71
N GLU A 775 -29.39 3.04 22.61
CA GLU A 775 -29.84 4.39 22.28
C GLU A 775 -28.65 5.33 21.97
N GLU A 776 -27.53 5.20 22.67
CA GLU A 776 -26.29 5.92 22.36
C GLU A 776 -25.78 5.59 20.95
N LEU A 777 -25.74 4.30 20.60
CA LEU A 777 -25.37 3.86 19.24
C LEU A 777 -26.40 4.22 18.18
N ALA A 778 -27.64 4.57 18.54
CA ALA A 778 -28.65 5.07 17.62
C ALA A 778 -28.61 6.60 17.44
N SER A 779 -27.81 7.32 18.23
CA SER A 779 -27.68 8.77 18.21
C SER A 779 -27.27 9.32 16.83
N VAL A 780 -27.71 10.53 16.50
CA VAL A 780 -27.30 11.24 15.28
C VAL A 780 -25.90 11.85 15.37
N ASP A 781 -25.25 11.79 16.54
CA ASP A 781 -23.90 12.35 16.74
C ASP A 781 -22.86 11.62 15.86
N PRO A 782 -22.27 12.28 14.85
CA PRO A 782 -21.33 11.64 13.94
C PRO A 782 -19.99 11.26 14.61
N ALA A 783 -19.71 11.72 15.83
CA ALA A 783 -18.48 11.40 16.56
C ALA A 783 -18.45 9.98 17.15
N ILE A 784 -19.61 9.39 17.45
CA ILE A 784 -19.70 8.06 18.07
C ILE A 784 -19.19 6.99 17.11
N GLY A 785 -18.22 6.19 17.57
CA GLY A 785 -17.51 5.20 16.76
C GLY A 785 -16.26 5.74 16.06
N ARG A 786 -16.00 7.06 16.11
CA ARG A 786 -14.83 7.68 15.52
C ARG A 786 -13.79 7.99 16.58
N ALA A 787 -12.52 7.91 16.18
CA ALA A 787 -11.41 8.16 17.06
C ALA A 787 -11.40 9.60 17.60
N ARG A 788 -11.21 9.75 18.91
CA ARG A 788 -11.00 11.05 19.55
C ARG A 788 -9.69 11.67 19.04
N PRO A 789 -9.66 12.95 18.67
CA PRO A 789 -8.41 13.63 18.34
C PRO A 789 -7.43 13.58 19.52
N LEU A 790 -6.16 13.36 19.22
CA LEU A 790 -5.10 13.40 20.21
C LEU A 790 -4.94 14.83 20.73
N GLY A 791 -4.69 14.95 22.04
CA GLY A 791 -4.35 16.21 22.68
C GLY A 791 -2.98 16.72 22.22
N GLU A 792 -2.72 18.01 22.40
CA GLU A 792 -1.37 18.55 22.27
C GLU A 792 -0.48 17.91 23.35
N VAL A 793 0.54 17.16 22.93
CA VAL A 793 1.57 16.68 23.85
C VAL A 793 2.48 17.86 24.11
N ALA A 794 2.50 18.35 25.36
CA ALA A 794 3.44 19.40 25.75
C ALA A 794 4.86 18.93 25.44
N GLN A 795 5.59 19.70 24.62
CA GLN A 795 7.02 19.45 24.41
C GLN A 795 7.72 19.52 25.76
N ALA A 796 8.46 18.47 26.12
CA ALA A 796 9.43 18.57 27.18
C ALA A 796 10.45 19.65 26.77
N PRO A 797 10.74 20.64 27.64
CA PRO A 797 11.75 21.65 27.32
C PRO A 797 13.08 20.93 27.04
N GLY A 798 13.67 21.22 25.88
CA GLY A 798 14.89 20.58 25.40
C GLY A 798 16.02 20.64 26.42
N VAL A 799 16.72 19.52 26.58
CA VAL A 799 18.02 19.43 27.26
C VAL A 799 19.10 19.31 26.21
#